data_AF-A0A1H1VTD3-F1
#
_entry.id   AF-A0A1H1VTD3-F1
#
_cell.length_a   1.000
_cell.length_b   1.000
_cell.length_c   1.000
_cell.angle_alpha   90.00
_cell.angle_beta   90.00
_cell.angle_gamma   90.00
#
_symmetry.space_group_name_H-M   'P 1'
#
loop_
_entity.id
_entity.type
_entity.pdbx_description
1 polymer ?
#
loop_
_entity_poly.entity_id
_entity_poly.type
_entity_poly.pdbx_seq_one_letter_code
_entity_poly.pdbx_strand_id
1 'polypeptide(L)'
;MIIASSRRALATAIVLLMAITGVSAAGLPARAGAEPVPKLFERVTVWAAGENGMEAHRIPGIAVTTQGTVLAVSEARIGIGDRASHELVYKRSLDGGRTWLSTGIIEPAPNGESWLNPTLLVERETGRIFLFYNISDGVTSEVFYRSSDDDGVSWSDRVNVTPMFDELPYGWTSHSPGPGHAIQLADGRLLLQVWHRKSVELPVGERDYGISTIYSDDQGTTWHNGGAIAPDPAYPINESRLMERSDGSIVVIGRFATGTPLSRIVSVSHDQGMTWSPFYLHGSFRPAVAADAGMARLSGGPASADISRVLFSRLDNRARRDLTVALSYDDGDSFPREKVIQAGSAGYSDIAVLGDGTVLVLYEVIPEIVVARFDVEWLTGGQDSLEAGPGLTRHLIEAEDADVAGSAPVSVAEDPNAHGGQRVDLAAGGAGDHLEVTLDVPDAGAYDVHLRMPTQPDRGTVQVSIDGVDLGDVVDAATERRGYPEITIPDVSLSAGQHVVRLTVVGQGPLSTGFGVGLDYVSLTRFDPPAPRPACEQTVSGTHTGPLTVTGRMLCLDGATVTGPVTVTGGGGLRVTDSVIHGPVRVTGTEDVSVCDTDLTGPLSITDATETVILGGVACAPNVLRGPVAVQDSAALVRIVGNEVWGPLRVSGTTARTAAVLAANRVHGPLACSGNAPAPGNDGHPNSVTGPSQGQCAGL
;
A
#
# COMPACT_ATOMS: atom_id res chain seq x y z
N MET A 1 24.22 -15.82 59.77
CA MET A 1 25.16 -16.56 60.63
C MET A 1 24.49 -17.89 61.01
N ILE A 2 25.03 -19.02 60.51
CA ILE A 2 24.86 -20.44 60.97
C ILE A 2 23.47 -21.07 60.71
N ILE A 3 23.24 -21.84 59.62
CA ILE A 3 23.55 -23.27 59.27
C ILE A 3 22.65 -24.31 59.94
N ALA A 4 21.94 -25.12 59.12
CA ALA A 4 21.76 -26.59 59.22
C ALA A 4 20.81 -27.06 58.07
N SER A 5 21.28 -27.67 56.98
CA SER A 5 21.75 -29.05 56.76
C SER A 5 20.65 -30.12 56.53
N SER A 6 20.51 -30.50 55.25
CA SER A 6 20.52 -31.87 54.68
C SER A 6 19.55 -32.99 55.16
N ARG A 7 18.91 -33.65 54.17
CA ARG A 7 18.71 -35.12 53.98
C ARG A 7 17.97 -35.37 52.64
N ARG A 8 18.66 -35.89 51.60
CA ARG A 8 18.81 -37.30 51.15
C ARG A 8 17.59 -37.88 50.40
N ALA A 9 17.76 -38.10 49.08
CA ALA A 9 17.78 -39.41 48.39
C ALA A 9 16.37 -39.87 47.94
N LEU A 10 16.09 -40.52 46.80
CA LEU A 10 16.84 -41.42 45.90
C LEU A 10 15.95 -41.63 44.64
N ALA A 11 16.50 -41.76 43.43
CA ALA A 11 15.94 -42.66 42.39
C ALA A 11 16.90 -42.81 41.19
N THR A 12 17.45 -44.00 41.12
CA THR A 12 18.33 -44.64 40.13
C THR A 12 17.81 -44.58 38.70
N ALA A 13 18.68 -44.26 37.72
CA ALA A 13 18.42 -44.49 36.30
C ALA A 13 19.34 -45.60 35.76
N ILE A 14 18.72 -46.61 35.15
CA ILE A 14 19.35 -47.77 34.51
C ILE A 14 19.81 -47.34 33.11
N VAL A 15 21.09 -47.53 32.80
CA VAL A 15 21.64 -47.37 31.44
C VAL A 15 21.70 -48.74 30.79
N LEU A 16 20.93 -48.94 29.72
CA LEU A 16 21.02 -50.11 28.86
C LEU A 16 21.71 -49.69 27.54
N LEU A 17 22.88 -50.29 27.30
CA LEU A 17 23.63 -50.18 26.04
C LEU A 17 22.88 -50.94 24.94
N MET A 18 22.47 -50.28 23.87
CA MET A 18 22.20 -50.92 22.58
C MET A 18 23.20 -50.41 21.54
N ALA A 19 24.02 -51.33 21.03
CA ALA A 19 24.90 -51.12 19.91
C ALA A 19 24.06 -51.04 18.62
N ILE A 20 24.06 -49.88 17.97
CA ILE A 20 23.50 -49.69 16.63
C ILE A 20 24.66 -49.63 15.65
N THR A 21 24.65 -50.58 14.72
CA THR A 21 25.54 -50.70 13.56
C THR A 21 25.47 -49.43 12.69
N GLY A 22 26.63 -48.83 12.44
CA GLY A 22 26.76 -47.66 11.57
C GLY A 22 26.45 -48.00 10.12
N VAL A 23 25.36 -47.43 9.61
CA VAL A 23 25.17 -47.17 8.18
C VAL A 23 25.53 -45.72 7.97
N SER A 24 26.62 -45.47 7.24
CA SER A 24 27.01 -44.13 6.81
C SER A 24 25.98 -43.62 5.80
N ALA A 25 24.98 -42.88 6.29
CA ALA A 25 24.21 -42.00 5.44
C ALA A 25 25.17 -40.92 4.94
N ALA A 26 25.45 -40.91 3.64
CA ALA A 26 26.08 -39.77 2.99
C ALA A 26 25.21 -38.54 3.29
N GLY A 27 25.73 -37.64 4.13
CA GLY A 27 25.06 -36.39 4.43
C GLY A 27 24.89 -35.61 3.13
N LEU A 28 23.65 -35.25 2.82
CA LEU A 28 23.36 -34.18 1.88
C LEU A 28 24.18 -32.95 2.29
N PRO A 29 24.82 -32.22 1.36
CA PRO A 29 25.51 -30.99 1.70
C PRO A 29 24.52 -30.06 2.40
N ALA A 30 24.97 -29.46 3.51
CA ALA A 30 24.21 -28.44 4.21
C ALA A 30 23.81 -27.35 3.21
N ARG A 31 22.51 -27.06 3.13
CA ARG A 31 21.94 -25.99 2.31
C ARG A 31 22.72 -24.70 2.59
N ALA A 32 23.28 -24.07 1.55
CA ALA A 32 23.80 -22.72 1.66
C ALA A 32 22.69 -21.86 2.30
N GLY A 33 23.02 -21.13 3.37
CA GLY A 33 22.03 -20.33 4.08
C GLY A 33 21.45 -19.28 3.14
N ALA A 34 20.12 -19.19 3.07
CA ALA A 34 19.45 -18.06 2.44
C ALA A 34 20.01 -16.76 3.04
N GLU A 35 20.22 -15.73 2.22
CA GLU A 35 20.54 -14.42 2.78
C GLU A 35 19.33 -13.99 3.62
N PRO A 36 19.50 -13.59 4.89
CA PRO A 36 18.43 -12.88 5.56
C PRO A 36 18.19 -11.63 4.70
N VAL A 37 17.02 -11.54 4.06
CA VAL A 37 16.64 -10.33 3.34
C VAL A 37 16.82 -9.18 4.35
N PRO A 38 17.72 -8.21 4.11
CA PRO A 38 17.97 -7.15 5.06
C PRO A 38 16.63 -6.47 5.32
N LYS A 39 16.10 -6.60 6.54
CA LYS A 39 14.88 -5.92 6.93
C LYS A 39 15.30 -4.52 7.37
N LEU A 40 15.24 -3.56 6.45
CA LEU A 40 15.56 -2.17 6.76
C LEU A 40 14.56 -1.67 7.80
N PHE A 41 15.07 -1.22 8.94
CA PHE A 41 14.30 -0.40 9.88
C PHE A 41 15.25 0.50 10.67
N GLU A 42 15.17 1.78 10.37
CA GLU A 42 16.00 2.81 10.98
C GLU A 42 15.12 3.97 11.43
N ARG A 43 15.56 4.69 12.47
CA ARG A 43 14.95 5.95 12.89
C ARG A 43 16.02 7.03 12.93
N VAL A 44 15.71 8.19 12.35
CA VAL A 44 16.60 9.35 12.29
C VAL A 44 15.85 10.56 12.82
N THR A 45 16.43 11.26 13.80
CA THR A 45 15.89 12.53 14.27
C THR A 45 16.10 13.59 13.17
N VAL A 46 15.02 14.17 12.68
CA VAL A 46 15.04 15.23 11.65
C VAL A 46 15.19 16.60 12.31
N TRP A 47 14.39 16.86 13.36
CA TRP A 47 14.54 18.04 14.22
C TRP A 47 14.66 17.60 15.67
N ALA A 48 15.75 17.99 16.29
CA ALA A 48 16.03 17.68 17.69
C ALA A 48 15.34 18.65 18.65
N ALA A 49 15.17 18.24 19.91
CA ALA A 49 14.62 19.08 20.96
C ALA A 49 15.48 20.35 21.14
N GLY A 50 14.86 21.53 21.09
CA GLY A 50 15.57 22.81 21.26
C GLY A 50 16.37 23.27 20.04
N GLU A 51 16.28 22.57 18.89
CA GLU A 51 16.99 22.97 17.67
C GLU A 51 16.59 24.40 17.27
N ASN A 52 17.58 25.23 16.93
CA ASN A 52 17.40 26.65 16.59
C ASN A 52 16.63 27.47 17.64
N GLY A 53 16.62 27.03 18.90
CA GLY A 53 15.92 27.72 19.99
C GLY A 53 14.40 27.50 20.02
N MET A 54 13.88 26.55 19.23
CA MET A 54 12.46 26.22 19.18
C MET A 54 12.06 25.28 20.32
N GLU A 55 10.90 25.50 20.94
CA GLU A 55 10.40 24.65 22.03
C GLU A 55 9.95 23.28 21.50
N ALA A 56 9.33 23.25 20.31
CA ALA A 56 8.96 22.01 19.63
C ALA A 56 8.84 22.18 18.12
N HIS A 57 9.10 21.10 17.39
CA HIS A 57 8.72 20.95 15.99
C HIS A 57 7.47 20.09 15.89
N ARG A 58 6.47 20.55 15.13
CA ARG A 58 5.14 19.91 15.02
C ARG A 58 4.61 19.93 13.59
N ILE A 59 3.55 19.17 13.36
CA ILE A 59 2.78 19.12 12.11
C ILE A 59 3.70 18.81 10.90
N PRO A 60 4.28 17.60 10.85
CA PRO A 60 5.22 17.22 9.80
C PRO A 60 4.54 17.03 8.44
N GLY A 61 5.25 17.38 7.38
CA GLY A 61 4.97 16.93 6.01
C GLY A 61 6.25 16.45 5.34
N ILE A 62 6.14 15.46 4.45
CA ILE A 62 7.30 14.88 3.75
C ILE A 62 6.96 14.60 2.28
N ALA A 63 7.90 14.88 1.40
CA ALA A 63 7.83 14.49 -0.01
C ALA A 63 9.21 14.09 -0.54
N VAL A 64 9.23 13.25 -1.57
CA VAL A 64 10.42 12.94 -2.36
C VAL A 64 10.29 13.67 -3.70
N THR A 65 11.31 14.45 -4.05
CA THR A 65 11.33 15.20 -5.30
C THR A 65 11.65 14.29 -6.48
N THR A 66 11.48 14.78 -7.71
CA THR A 66 11.86 14.04 -8.93
C THR A 66 13.36 13.79 -9.04
N GLN A 67 14.19 14.48 -8.26
CA GLN A 67 15.64 14.26 -8.17
C GLN A 67 16.03 13.30 -7.02
N GLY A 68 15.07 12.77 -6.26
CA GLY A 68 15.31 11.88 -5.12
C GLY A 68 15.67 12.60 -3.82
N THR A 69 15.63 13.94 -3.79
CA THR A 69 15.78 14.70 -2.55
C THR A 69 14.58 14.45 -1.65
N VAL A 70 14.82 14.18 -0.37
CA VAL A 70 13.76 14.12 0.63
C VAL A 70 13.59 15.50 1.23
N LEU A 71 12.39 16.07 1.10
CA LEU A 71 12.01 17.35 1.66
C LEU A 71 11.08 17.12 2.86
N ALA A 72 11.48 17.58 4.03
CA ALA A 72 10.64 17.61 5.23
C ALA A 72 10.28 19.05 5.57
N VAL A 73 9.04 19.26 6.04
CA VAL A 73 8.52 20.54 6.51
C VAL A 73 7.90 20.38 7.90
N SER A 74 7.91 21.44 8.70
CA SER A 74 7.35 21.44 10.06
C SER A 74 7.01 22.86 10.52
N GLU A 75 6.04 22.97 11.43
CA GLU A 75 5.86 24.13 12.29
C GLU A 75 6.97 24.15 13.36
N ALA A 76 7.83 25.16 13.33
CA ALA A 76 8.83 25.41 14.36
C ALA A 76 8.25 26.33 15.42
N ARG A 77 7.85 25.76 16.56
CA ARG A 77 7.07 26.46 17.58
C ARG A 77 7.96 27.05 18.67
N ILE A 78 7.80 28.34 18.91
CA ILE A 78 8.46 29.06 20.02
C ILE A 78 7.82 28.68 21.38
N GLY A 79 6.57 28.18 21.36
CA GLY A 79 5.92 27.51 22.49
C GLY A 79 5.03 26.36 22.02
N ILE A 80 4.83 25.31 22.83
CA ILE A 80 4.17 24.07 22.35
C ILE A 80 2.71 24.23 21.89
N GLY A 81 1.98 25.23 22.39
CA GLY A 81 0.54 25.42 22.10
C GLY A 81 0.24 25.88 20.68
N ASP A 82 -0.96 25.56 20.19
CA ASP A 82 -1.44 25.91 18.82
C ASP A 82 -1.62 27.42 18.60
N ARG A 83 -1.59 28.25 19.65
CA ARG A 83 -1.65 29.72 19.57
C ARG A 83 -0.31 30.40 19.86
N ALA A 84 0.75 29.63 20.08
CA ALA A 84 2.08 30.19 20.23
C ALA A 84 2.56 30.75 18.88
N SER A 85 3.59 31.59 18.90
CA SER A 85 4.27 32.00 17.68
C SER A 85 4.97 30.78 17.05
N HIS A 86 4.81 30.60 15.74
CA HIS A 86 5.41 29.50 14.98
C HIS A 86 5.98 29.99 13.66
N GLU A 87 7.21 29.59 13.38
CA GLU A 87 7.79 29.70 12.04
C GLU A 87 7.40 28.48 11.20
N LEU A 88 7.41 28.65 9.88
CA LEU A 88 7.33 27.53 8.95
C LEU A 88 8.73 27.21 8.44
N VAL A 89 9.18 25.97 8.63
CA VAL A 89 10.55 25.56 8.33
C VAL A 89 10.61 24.31 7.47
N TYR A 90 11.77 24.09 6.85
CA TYR A 90 12.05 22.90 6.05
C TYR A 90 13.48 22.38 6.25
N LYS A 91 13.68 21.10 5.96
CA LYS A 91 15.00 20.47 5.81
C LYS A 91 15.02 19.61 4.55
N ARG A 92 16.21 19.45 3.98
CA ARG A 92 16.48 18.59 2.82
C ARG A 92 17.44 17.48 3.21
N SER A 93 17.22 16.30 2.68
CA SER A 93 18.16 15.17 2.73
C SER A 93 18.48 14.71 1.31
N LEU A 94 19.77 14.52 1.04
CA LEU A 94 20.29 14.13 -0.27
C LEU A 94 20.72 12.64 -0.30
N ASP A 95 20.46 11.90 0.77
CA ASP A 95 20.91 10.52 0.97
C ASP A 95 19.76 9.59 1.44
N GLY A 96 18.54 9.93 1.02
CA GLY A 96 17.33 9.15 1.28
C GLY A 96 16.84 9.24 2.73
N GLY A 97 17.03 10.38 3.40
CA GLY A 97 16.56 10.65 4.75
C GLY A 97 17.51 10.22 5.88
N ARG A 98 18.77 9.88 5.57
CA ARG A 98 19.76 9.42 6.57
C ARG A 98 20.46 10.58 7.26
N THR A 99 20.79 11.62 6.51
CA THR A 99 21.32 12.88 7.02
C THR A 99 20.54 14.06 6.48
N TRP A 100 20.47 15.14 7.26
CA TRP A 100 19.67 16.30 6.95
C TRP A 100 20.52 17.57 6.97
N LEU A 101 20.36 18.40 5.95
CA LEU A 101 20.97 19.73 5.87
C LEU A 101 20.39 20.65 6.95
N SER A 102 21.02 21.82 7.13
CA SER A 102 20.54 22.84 8.07
C SER A 102 19.10 23.27 7.77
N THR A 103 18.35 23.55 8.83
CA THR A 103 16.98 24.09 8.72
C THR A 103 16.96 25.38 7.92
N GLY A 104 16.11 25.42 6.89
CA GLY A 104 15.72 26.64 6.18
C GLY A 104 14.37 27.16 6.70
N ILE A 105 14.12 28.46 6.52
CA ILE A 105 12.88 29.12 6.94
C ILE A 105 12.07 29.46 5.70
N ILE A 106 10.80 29.03 5.66
CA ILE A 106 9.81 29.40 4.64
C ILE A 106 9.13 30.71 5.03
N GLU A 107 8.61 30.77 6.26
CA GLU A 107 7.99 31.96 6.83
C GLU A 107 8.53 32.19 8.24
N PRO A 108 9.21 33.32 8.49
CA PRO A 108 9.60 33.72 9.83
C PRO A 108 8.40 34.27 10.62
N ALA A 109 8.55 34.38 11.94
CA ALA A 109 7.52 34.93 12.83
C ALA A 109 8.01 36.14 13.66
N PRO A 110 8.53 37.22 13.03
CA PRO A 110 9.14 38.35 13.74
C PRO A 110 8.13 39.17 14.56
N ASN A 111 6.84 39.08 14.26
CA ASN A 111 5.77 39.79 14.95
C ASN A 111 4.88 38.85 15.78
N GLY A 112 5.30 37.60 15.98
CA GLY A 112 4.52 36.61 16.72
C GLY A 112 3.49 35.86 15.87
N GLU A 113 3.70 35.77 14.56
CA GLU A 113 2.85 35.03 13.63
C GLU A 113 2.80 33.52 13.94
N SER A 114 1.71 32.86 13.56
CA SER A 114 1.53 31.39 13.70
C SER A 114 1.24 30.81 12.32
N TRP A 115 2.28 30.34 11.63
CA TRP A 115 2.16 29.67 10.33
C TRP A 115 1.83 28.19 10.54
N LEU A 116 0.81 27.70 9.83
CA LEU A 116 0.15 26.43 10.14
C LEU A 116 0.04 25.51 8.93
N ASN A 117 -0.04 24.22 9.22
CA ASN A 117 -0.40 23.13 8.29
C ASN A 117 0.38 23.13 6.97
N PRO A 118 1.72 23.00 7.00
CA PRO A 118 2.48 22.82 5.77
C PRO A 118 1.99 21.58 5.00
N THR A 119 1.74 21.76 3.71
CA THR A 119 1.29 20.70 2.80
C THR A 119 2.07 20.75 1.49
N LEU A 120 2.89 19.74 1.24
CA LEU A 120 3.75 19.65 0.05
C LEU A 120 3.00 19.09 -1.16
N LEU A 121 3.40 19.50 -2.35
CA LEU A 121 2.98 18.89 -3.61
C LEU A 121 4.16 18.93 -4.59
N VAL A 122 4.54 17.78 -5.14
CA VAL A 122 5.59 17.69 -6.17
C VAL A 122 4.91 17.43 -7.52
N GLU A 123 5.08 18.35 -8.46
CA GLU A 123 4.65 18.17 -9.85
C GLU A 123 5.72 17.34 -10.58
N ARG A 124 5.35 16.15 -11.05
CA ARG A 124 6.30 15.11 -11.50
C ARG A 124 6.91 15.37 -12.87
N GLU A 125 6.27 16.16 -13.74
CA GLU A 125 6.80 16.42 -15.09
C GLU A 125 7.92 17.46 -15.09
N THR A 126 7.74 18.56 -14.37
CA THR A 126 8.67 19.69 -14.29
C THR A 126 9.60 19.61 -13.08
N GLY A 127 9.22 18.85 -12.05
CA GLY A 127 9.92 18.82 -10.76
C GLY A 127 9.63 20.04 -9.88
N ARG A 128 8.69 20.91 -10.26
CA ARG A 128 8.25 22.05 -9.42
C ARG A 128 7.64 21.54 -8.13
N ILE A 129 8.01 22.16 -7.02
CA ILE A 129 7.50 21.82 -5.69
C ILE A 129 6.63 22.98 -5.21
N PHE A 130 5.44 22.69 -4.71
CA PHE A 130 4.58 23.63 -4.01
C PHE A 130 4.56 23.30 -2.52
N LEU A 131 4.55 24.34 -1.69
CA LEU A 131 4.30 24.25 -0.26
C LEU A 131 3.13 25.17 0.08
N PHE A 132 1.97 24.56 0.34
CA PHE A 132 0.77 25.23 0.83
C PHE A 132 0.80 25.34 2.35
N TYR A 133 0.29 26.43 2.90
CA TYR A 133 0.21 26.68 4.33
C TYR A 133 -0.81 27.78 4.60
N ASN A 134 -1.14 28.01 5.87
CA ASN A 134 -2.06 29.08 6.24
C ASN A 134 -1.58 29.87 7.47
N ILE A 135 -2.20 31.02 7.69
CA ILE A 135 -2.20 31.73 8.98
C ILE A 135 -3.64 31.83 9.46
N SER A 136 -3.89 31.74 10.76
CA SER A 136 -5.25 31.83 11.30
C SER A 136 -5.27 32.41 12.71
N ASP A 137 -6.28 33.22 13.00
CA ASP A 137 -6.61 33.69 14.35
C ASP A 137 -7.69 32.81 15.04
N GLY A 138 -8.13 31.74 14.37
CA GLY A 138 -9.20 30.85 14.80
C GLY A 138 -10.60 31.27 14.33
N VAL A 139 -10.80 32.52 13.92
CA VAL A 139 -12.05 33.06 13.36
C VAL A 139 -11.99 33.04 11.84
N THR A 140 -10.90 33.57 11.29
CA THR A 140 -10.58 33.59 9.86
C THR A 140 -9.22 32.99 9.58
N SER A 141 -8.92 32.74 8.31
CA SER A 141 -7.58 32.33 7.87
C SER A 141 -7.28 32.79 6.46
N GLU A 142 -6.01 33.00 6.18
CA GLU A 142 -5.50 33.17 4.82
C GLU A 142 -4.64 31.98 4.45
N VAL A 143 -4.83 31.46 3.23
CA VAL A 143 -4.08 30.34 2.67
C VAL A 143 -3.15 30.84 1.58
N PHE A 144 -1.92 30.33 1.61
CA PHE A 144 -0.87 30.69 0.69
C PHE A 144 -0.20 29.45 0.12
N TYR A 145 0.54 29.63 -0.97
CA TYR A 145 1.64 28.74 -1.31
C TYR A 145 2.91 29.50 -1.67
N ARG A 146 4.04 28.81 -1.55
CA ARG A 146 5.30 29.13 -2.23
C ARG A 146 5.68 27.97 -3.12
N SER A 147 6.50 28.24 -4.13
CA SER A 147 7.02 27.20 -5.03
C SER A 147 8.54 27.22 -5.11
N SER A 148 9.13 26.06 -5.38
CA SER A 148 10.55 25.90 -5.68
C SER A 148 10.70 25.22 -7.04
N ASP A 149 11.59 25.77 -7.86
CA ASP A 149 11.98 25.25 -9.18
C ASP A 149 13.42 24.70 -9.19
N ASP A 150 14.06 24.65 -8.01
CA ASP A 150 15.46 24.28 -7.81
C ASP A 150 15.60 23.20 -6.72
N ASP A 151 14.66 22.25 -6.69
CA ASP A 151 14.70 21.08 -5.81
C ASP A 151 14.67 21.43 -4.31
N GLY A 152 13.92 22.49 -3.96
CA GLY A 152 13.75 22.98 -2.59
C GLY A 152 14.91 23.82 -2.07
N VAL A 153 15.87 24.21 -2.92
CA VAL A 153 17.00 25.05 -2.52
C VAL A 153 16.54 26.46 -2.17
N SER A 154 15.67 27.05 -3.00
CA SER A 154 15.07 28.36 -2.78
C SER A 154 13.56 28.34 -3.06
N TRP A 155 12.86 29.35 -2.55
CA TRP A 155 11.40 29.45 -2.60
C TRP A 155 10.98 30.82 -3.12
N SER A 156 9.94 30.84 -3.95
CA SER A 156 9.31 32.06 -4.47
C SER A 156 8.65 32.90 -3.38
N ASP A 157 8.20 34.11 -3.73
CA ASP A 157 7.28 34.88 -2.90
C ASP A 157 5.94 34.16 -2.72
N ARG A 158 5.26 34.44 -1.60
CA ARG A 158 3.96 33.83 -1.30
C ARG A 158 2.89 34.26 -2.31
N VAL A 159 2.06 33.31 -2.73
CA VAL A 159 0.85 33.55 -3.53
C VAL A 159 -0.36 33.31 -2.64
N ASN A 160 -1.26 34.29 -2.53
CA ASN A 160 -2.49 34.16 -1.75
C ASN A 160 -3.57 33.47 -2.59
N VAL A 161 -4.12 32.38 -2.06
CA VAL A 161 -5.16 31.58 -2.71
C VAL A 161 -6.49 31.59 -1.94
N THR A 162 -6.57 32.34 -0.85
CA THR A 162 -7.78 32.51 -0.02
C THR A 162 -9.04 32.87 -0.82
N PRO A 163 -9.00 33.78 -1.81
CA PRO A 163 -10.21 34.17 -2.55
C PRO A 163 -10.90 33.01 -3.29
N MET A 164 -10.19 31.89 -3.53
CA MET A 164 -10.82 30.71 -4.11
C MET A 164 -11.96 30.20 -3.21
N PHE A 165 -11.85 30.34 -1.89
CA PHE A 165 -12.85 29.80 -0.97
C PHE A 165 -14.09 30.68 -0.76
N ASP A 166 -14.11 31.90 -1.31
CA ASP A 166 -15.19 32.88 -1.11
C ASP A 166 -16.55 32.39 -1.67
N GLU A 167 -16.51 31.56 -2.71
CA GLU A 167 -17.71 31.04 -3.39
C GLU A 167 -18.24 29.72 -2.78
N LEU A 168 -17.58 29.18 -1.75
CA LEU A 168 -18.01 27.94 -1.12
C LEU A 168 -19.35 28.11 -0.38
N PRO A 169 -20.34 27.21 -0.58
CA PRO A 169 -21.73 27.47 -0.21
C PRO A 169 -22.04 27.32 1.29
N TYR A 170 -21.04 27.01 2.13
CA TYR A 170 -21.23 26.64 3.54
C TYR A 170 -20.89 27.76 4.53
N GLY A 171 -20.48 28.93 4.05
CA GLY A 171 -20.15 30.09 4.89
C GLY A 171 -18.95 29.86 5.80
N TRP A 172 -18.01 29.02 5.35
CA TRP A 172 -16.75 28.79 6.05
C TRP A 172 -15.91 30.05 6.07
N THR A 173 -15.21 30.27 7.18
CA THR A 173 -14.34 31.44 7.36
C THR A 173 -12.89 31.04 7.64
N SER A 174 -12.67 29.76 7.98
CA SER A 174 -11.36 29.19 8.26
C SER A 174 -11.13 28.04 7.27
N HIS A 175 -9.96 28.06 6.62
CA HIS A 175 -9.51 27.20 5.55
C HIS A 175 -8.04 26.83 5.82
N SER A 176 -7.72 25.54 5.73
CA SER A 176 -6.37 25.05 6.01
C SER A 176 -6.06 23.86 5.11
N PRO A 177 -4.90 23.86 4.42
CA PRO A 177 -4.50 22.74 3.59
C PRO A 177 -4.08 21.54 4.45
N GLY A 178 -4.20 20.32 3.90
CA GLY A 178 -3.60 19.11 4.46
C GLY A 178 -3.86 18.88 5.96
N PRO A 179 -2.81 18.80 6.81
CA PRO A 179 -1.36 19.01 6.54
C PRO A 179 -0.72 17.83 5.79
N GLY A 180 0.61 17.82 5.63
CA GLY A 180 1.35 16.68 5.07
C GLY A 180 1.70 16.87 3.60
N HIS A 181 1.00 16.16 2.72
CA HIS A 181 1.12 16.32 1.28
C HIS A 181 -0.20 16.14 0.52
N ALA A 182 -0.20 16.69 -0.69
CA ALA A 182 -1.21 16.60 -1.72
C ALA A 182 -0.78 15.58 -2.80
N ILE A 183 -1.63 15.33 -3.80
CA ILE A 183 -1.33 14.34 -4.85
C ILE A 183 -1.32 14.96 -6.25
N GLN A 184 -0.60 14.31 -7.17
CA GLN A 184 -0.80 14.48 -8.61
C GLN A 184 -1.46 13.20 -9.14
N LEU A 185 -2.58 13.35 -9.83
CA LEU A 185 -3.30 12.24 -10.45
C LEU A 185 -2.51 11.66 -11.63
N ALA A 186 -2.86 10.46 -12.07
CA ALA A 186 -2.22 9.78 -13.19
C ALA A 186 -2.38 10.53 -14.52
N ASP A 187 -3.42 11.35 -14.67
CA ASP A 187 -3.64 12.20 -15.84
C ASP A 187 -2.91 13.55 -15.80
N GLY A 188 -2.17 13.81 -14.72
CA GLY A 188 -1.34 15.00 -14.54
C GLY A 188 -1.96 16.10 -13.68
N ARG A 189 -3.27 16.04 -13.37
CA ARG A 189 -3.93 17.03 -12.50
C ARG A 189 -3.29 17.06 -11.12
N LEU A 190 -2.98 18.26 -10.62
CA LEU A 190 -2.61 18.49 -9.23
C LEU A 190 -3.86 18.64 -8.38
N LEU A 191 -3.93 17.96 -7.22
CA LEU A 191 -5.11 17.99 -6.37
C LEU A 191 -4.72 18.10 -4.88
N LEU A 192 -5.22 19.13 -4.22
CA LEU A 192 -4.98 19.45 -2.81
C LEU A 192 -6.30 19.45 -2.04
N GLN A 193 -6.32 18.77 -0.90
CA GLN A 193 -7.38 18.83 0.09
C GLN A 193 -7.22 20.03 1.02
N VAL A 194 -8.33 20.72 1.27
CA VAL A 194 -8.43 21.85 2.20
C VAL A 194 -9.57 21.59 3.16
N TRP A 195 -9.26 21.56 4.46
CA TRP A 195 -10.29 21.45 5.49
C TRP A 195 -10.80 22.82 5.90
N HIS A 196 -12.06 22.85 6.30
CA HIS A 196 -12.80 24.07 6.57
C HIS A 196 -13.63 23.98 7.83
N ARG A 197 -13.92 25.15 8.39
CA ARG A 197 -14.94 25.35 9.42
C ARG A 197 -15.35 26.82 9.49
N LYS A 198 -16.46 27.07 10.18
CA LYS A 198 -16.82 28.38 10.70
C LYS A 198 -16.00 28.72 11.95
N SER A 199 -16.15 29.95 12.44
CA SER A 199 -15.42 30.48 13.62
C SER A 199 -15.43 29.56 14.84
N VAL A 200 -14.31 29.49 15.58
CA VAL A 200 -14.25 28.75 16.86
C VAL A 200 -15.12 29.38 17.94
N GLU A 201 -15.55 30.62 17.74
CA GLU A 201 -16.44 31.33 18.67
C GLU A 201 -17.86 30.76 18.63
N LEU A 202 -18.22 30.04 17.56
CA LEU A 202 -19.48 29.31 17.49
C LEU A 202 -19.44 28.04 18.36
N PRO A 203 -20.60 27.61 18.88
CA PRO A 203 -20.74 26.30 19.50
C PRO A 203 -20.20 25.18 18.60
N VAL A 204 -19.59 24.16 19.19
CA VAL A 204 -18.90 23.08 18.46
C VAL A 204 -19.77 22.47 17.34
N GLY A 205 -21.05 22.22 17.61
CA GLY A 205 -21.99 21.64 16.64
C GLY A 205 -22.42 22.57 15.51
N GLU A 206 -22.09 23.86 15.57
CA GLU A 206 -22.43 24.87 14.56
C GLU A 206 -21.21 25.29 13.72
N ARG A 207 -20.06 24.64 13.94
CA ARG A 207 -18.81 24.99 13.24
C ARG A 207 -18.71 24.42 11.83
N ASP A 208 -19.60 23.48 11.46
CA ASP A 208 -19.67 22.86 10.13
C ASP A 208 -18.30 22.46 9.58
N TYR A 209 -17.65 21.50 10.25
CA TYR A 209 -16.39 20.96 9.75
C TYR A 209 -16.62 20.23 8.41
N GLY A 210 -15.78 20.49 7.41
CA GLY A 210 -15.85 19.84 6.11
C GLY A 210 -14.58 20.01 5.28
N ILE A 211 -14.59 19.46 4.07
CA ILE A 211 -13.46 19.45 3.14
C ILE A 211 -13.91 20.02 1.79
N SER A 212 -13.03 20.75 1.11
CA SER A 212 -13.06 20.90 -0.34
C SER A 212 -11.70 20.53 -0.94
N THR A 213 -11.62 20.47 -2.26
CA THR A 213 -10.36 20.40 -2.98
C THR A 213 -10.09 21.66 -3.78
N ILE A 214 -8.81 21.90 -4.06
CA ILE A 214 -8.39 22.80 -5.14
C ILE A 214 -7.52 22.00 -6.11
N TYR A 215 -7.53 22.38 -7.38
CA TYR A 215 -6.80 21.66 -8.42
C TYR A 215 -6.10 22.59 -9.40
N SER A 216 -5.17 22.01 -10.16
CA SER A 216 -4.52 22.64 -11.30
C SER A 216 -4.31 21.62 -12.41
N ASP A 217 -4.70 22.00 -13.63
CA ASP A 217 -4.54 21.20 -14.86
C ASP A 217 -3.42 21.74 -15.77
N ASP A 218 -2.68 22.76 -15.31
CA ASP A 218 -1.65 23.47 -16.07
C ASP A 218 -0.31 23.54 -15.32
N GLN A 219 0.04 22.43 -14.66
CA GLN A 219 1.28 22.24 -13.90
C GLN A 219 1.46 23.28 -12.77
N GLY A 220 0.34 23.74 -12.20
CA GLY A 220 0.30 24.69 -11.09
C GLY A 220 0.49 26.15 -11.50
N THR A 221 0.30 26.48 -12.79
CA THR A 221 0.31 27.87 -13.27
C THR A 221 -0.93 28.62 -12.79
N THR A 222 -2.09 27.96 -12.82
CA THR A 222 -3.35 28.46 -12.27
C THR A 222 -4.01 27.42 -11.36
N TRP A 223 -4.79 27.89 -10.39
CA TRP A 223 -5.48 27.08 -9.41
C TRP A 223 -6.97 27.37 -9.42
N HIS A 224 -7.77 26.31 -9.24
CA HIS A 224 -9.22 26.35 -9.31
C HIS A 224 -9.85 25.61 -8.13
N ASN A 225 -11.08 25.96 -7.77
CA ASN A 225 -11.88 25.18 -6.82
C ASN A 225 -12.29 23.86 -7.43
N GLY A 226 -12.03 22.77 -6.70
CA GLY A 226 -12.67 21.48 -6.93
C GLY A 226 -13.99 21.35 -6.17
N GLY A 227 -14.41 20.11 -5.96
CA GLY A 227 -15.64 19.76 -5.25
C GLY A 227 -15.56 20.01 -3.75
N ALA A 228 -16.58 20.66 -3.20
CA ALA A 228 -16.77 20.77 -1.76
C ALA A 228 -17.75 19.70 -1.26
N ILE A 229 -17.40 19.04 -0.17
CA ILE A 229 -18.24 18.01 0.45
C ILE A 229 -19.17 18.68 1.45
N ALA A 230 -20.46 18.36 1.39
CA ALA A 230 -21.45 18.91 2.32
C ALA A 230 -21.07 18.58 3.78
N PRO A 231 -21.00 19.57 4.69
CA PRO A 231 -20.77 19.32 6.10
C PRO A 231 -21.86 18.39 6.66
N ASP A 232 -21.44 17.39 7.42
CA ASP A 232 -22.34 16.52 8.16
C ASP A 232 -21.88 16.45 9.63
N PRO A 233 -22.68 16.94 10.60
CA PRO A 233 -22.35 16.86 12.01
C PRO A 233 -22.16 15.42 12.54
N ALA A 234 -22.70 14.40 11.87
CA ALA A 234 -22.44 12.99 12.18
C ALA A 234 -21.03 12.55 11.75
N TYR A 235 -20.44 13.25 10.78
CA TYR A 235 -19.12 13.00 10.21
C TYR A 235 -18.32 14.31 10.13
N PRO A 236 -17.93 14.91 11.27
CA PRO A 236 -17.18 16.16 11.29
C PRO A 236 -15.73 15.91 10.84
N ILE A 237 -15.54 15.76 9.53
CA ILE A 237 -14.25 15.52 8.89
C ILE A 237 -13.38 16.77 8.97
N ASN A 238 -12.08 16.57 9.16
CA ASN A 238 -11.08 17.62 9.21
C ASN A 238 -9.82 17.10 8.48
N GLU A 239 -8.62 17.53 8.87
CA GLU A 239 -7.31 17.03 8.41
C GLU A 239 -7.35 15.61 7.80
N SER A 240 -6.97 15.55 6.53
CA SER A 240 -7.22 14.42 5.64
C SER A 240 -6.09 14.18 4.65
N ARG A 241 -6.15 13.02 3.98
CA ARG A 241 -5.29 12.62 2.87
C ARG A 241 -6.10 12.25 1.64
N LEU A 242 -5.49 12.42 0.48
CA LEU A 242 -6.02 12.00 -0.82
C LEU A 242 -5.23 10.81 -1.36
N MET A 243 -5.90 9.91 -2.07
CA MET A 243 -5.27 8.86 -2.88
C MET A 243 -6.14 8.57 -4.10
N GLU A 244 -5.51 8.44 -5.25
CA GLU A 244 -6.12 7.90 -6.46
C GLU A 244 -6.00 6.37 -6.47
N ARG A 245 -7.12 5.69 -6.68
CA ARG A 245 -7.23 4.23 -6.80
C ARG A 245 -6.92 3.77 -8.22
N SER A 246 -6.69 2.48 -8.44
CA SER A 246 -6.34 1.97 -9.78
C SER A 246 -7.45 2.12 -10.81
N ASP A 247 -8.71 2.24 -10.36
CA ASP A 247 -9.88 2.54 -11.21
C ASP A 247 -10.02 4.04 -11.56
N GLY A 248 -9.14 4.91 -11.03
CA GLY A 248 -9.16 6.36 -11.23
C GLY A 248 -10.07 7.11 -10.26
N SER A 249 -10.80 6.42 -9.37
CA SER A 249 -11.54 7.07 -8.30
C SER A 249 -10.59 7.66 -7.25
N ILE A 250 -11.04 8.71 -6.57
CA ILE A 250 -10.22 9.45 -5.60
C ILE A 250 -10.88 9.33 -4.23
N VAL A 251 -10.10 8.90 -3.26
CA VAL A 251 -10.54 8.79 -1.87
C VAL A 251 -10.01 9.97 -1.07
N VAL A 252 -10.87 10.62 -0.30
CA VAL A 252 -10.46 11.45 0.83
C VAL A 252 -10.69 10.70 2.14
N ILE A 253 -9.65 10.61 2.98
CA ILE A 253 -9.71 9.94 4.28
C ILE A 253 -9.25 10.91 5.38
N GLY A 254 -10.13 11.23 6.32
CA GLY A 254 -9.92 12.28 7.30
C GLY A 254 -10.16 11.87 8.75
N ARG A 255 -9.59 12.66 9.68
CA ARG A 255 -9.83 12.49 11.11
C ARG A 255 -11.17 13.07 11.55
N PHE A 256 -11.66 12.60 12.69
CA PHE A 256 -12.70 13.29 13.43
C PHE A 256 -12.20 14.63 14.00
N ALA A 257 -12.94 15.70 13.73
CA ALA A 257 -12.65 17.03 14.27
C ALA A 257 -13.08 17.17 15.74
N THR A 258 -14.28 16.67 16.06
CA THR A 258 -14.97 16.91 17.33
C THR A 258 -15.84 15.72 17.73
N GLY A 259 -16.33 15.72 18.98
CA GLY A 259 -17.09 14.61 19.55
C GLY A 259 -16.21 13.43 19.96
N THR A 260 -16.84 12.29 20.25
CA THR A 260 -16.13 11.04 20.53
C THR A 260 -15.52 10.51 19.24
N PRO A 261 -14.18 10.39 19.14
CA PRO A 261 -13.56 9.89 17.92
C PRO A 261 -13.99 8.45 17.62
N LEU A 262 -14.32 8.21 16.35
CA LEU A 262 -14.55 6.89 15.74
C LEU A 262 -13.42 6.57 14.74
N SER A 263 -13.66 5.62 13.85
CA SER A 263 -12.78 5.30 12.72
C SER A 263 -12.67 6.48 11.75
N ARG A 264 -11.76 6.40 10.77
CA ARG A 264 -11.56 7.47 9.80
C ARG A 264 -12.82 7.72 8.96
N ILE A 265 -13.07 8.98 8.63
CA ILE A 265 -14.19 9.40 7.78
C ILE A 265 -13.70 9.38 6.33
N VAL A 266 -14.51 8.81 5.44
CA VAL A 266 -14.17 8.63 4.03
C VAL A 266 -15.26 9.20 3.13
N SER A 267 -14.85 9.75 2.00
CA SER A 267 -15.70 10.04 0.84
C SER A 267 -14.92 9.77 -0.44
N VAL A 268 -15.63 9.44 -1.52
CA VAL A 268 -15.07 8.99 -2.79
C VAL A 268 -15.59 9.88 -3.92
N SER A 269 -14.69 10.27 -4.81
CA SER A 269 -14.97 10.99 -6.04
C SER A 269 -14.71 10.09 -7.24
N HIS A 270 -15.63 10.11 -8.20
CA HIS A 270 -15.52 9.38 -9.47
C HIS A 270 -15.34 10.31 -10.69
N ASP A 271 -15.15 11.61 -10.46
CA ASP A 271 -15.05 12.65 -11.48
C ASP A 271 -13.87 13.62 -11.23
N GLN A 272 -12.74 13.06 -10.78
CA GLN A 272 -11.48 13.78 -10.56
C GLN A 272 -11.54 14.89 -9.51
N GLY A 273 -12.33 14.69 -8.46
CA GLY A 273 -12.42 15.53 -7.27
C GLY A 273 -13.47 16.62 -7.37
N MET A 274 -14.41 16.53 -8.32
CA MET A 274 -15.43 17.56 -8.57
C MET A 274 -16.72 17.30 -7.78
N THR A 275 -17.10 16.04 -7.60
CA THR A 275 -18.21 15.62 -6.74
C THR A 275 -17.79 14.46 -5.84
N TRP A 276 -18.48 14.32 -4.72
CA TRP A 276 -18.07 13.45 -3.63
C TRP A 276 -19.27 12.68 -3.08
N SER A 277 -19.06 11.39 -2.80
CA SER A 277 -20.07 10.53 -2.17
C SER A 277 -20.41 10.98 -0.74
N PRO A 278 -21.57 10.58 -0.19
CA PRO A 278 -21.85 10.77 1.23
C PRO A 278 -20.78 10.11 2.10
N PHE A 279 -20.49 10.70 3.26
CA PHE A 279 -19.49 10.17 4.17
C PHE A 279 -19.82 8.77 4.70
N TYR A 280 -18.77 7.98 4.94
CA TYR A 280 -18.87 6.74 5.69
C TYR A 280 -17.64 6.54 6.61
N LEU A 281 -17.74 5.61 7.55
CA LEU A 281 -16.63 5.20 8.40
C LEU A 281 -15.82 4.07 7.76
N HIS A 282 -14.50 4.26 7.67
CA HIS A 282 -13.58 3.24 7.17
C HIS A 282 -13.59 1.98 8.06
N GLY A 283 -13.68 0.81 7.41
CA GLY A 283 -13.89 -0.48 8.06
C GLY A 283 -12.69 -1.07 8.80
N SER A 284 -11.49 -0.92 8.26
CA SER A 284 -10.30 -1.67 8.74
C SER A 284 -9.72 -1.19 10.06
N PHE A 285 -10.14 -0.02 10.57
CA PHE A 285 -9.50 0.59 11.72
C PHE A 285 -10.48 0.79 12.86
N ARG A 286 -9.98 0.55 14.08
CA ARG A 286 -10.73 0.83 15.31
C ARG A 286 -10.84 2.34 15.53
N PRO A 287 -11.81 2.79 16.34
CA PRO A 287 -11.84 4.15 16.85
C PRO A 287 -10.50 4.60 17.45
N ALA A 288 -9.94 5.67 16.92
CA ALA A 288 -8.63 6.19 17.32
C ALA A 288 -8.72 7.67 17.74
N VAL A 289 -7.71 8.16 18.44
CA VAL A 289 -7.60 9.58 18.83
C VAL A 289 -7.66 10.48 17.60
N ALA A 290 -8.22 11.68 17.77
CA ALA A 290 -8.18 12.70 16.73
C ALA A 290 -6.73 13.18 16.50
N ALA A 291 -6.13 12.69 15.42
CA ALA A 291 -4.84 13.12 14.91
C ALA A 291 -4.79 12.89 13.40
N ASP A 292 -4.01 13.70 12.71
CA ASP A 292 -3.72 13.49 11.30
C ASP A 292 -3.04 12.13 11.05
N ALA A 293 -3.04 11.67 9.81
CA ALA A 293 -2.45 10.41 9.36
C ALA A 293 -1.80 10.62 8.00
N GLY A 294 -0.76 9.85 7.70
CA GLY A 294 -0.12 9.86 6.38
C GLY A 294 -0.64 8.72 5.50
N MET A 295 -0.70 8.95 4.20
CA MET A 295 -1.05 7.94 3.20
C MET A 295 -0.15 8.10 1.98
N ALA A 296 0.37 7.00 1.44
CA ALA A 296 1.15 7.03 0.20
C ALA A 296 1.05 5.70 -0.54
N ARG A 297 1.25 5.74 -1.86
CA ARG A 297 1.36 4.55 -2.68
C ARG A 297 2.81 4.10 -2.75
N LEU A 298 3.06 2.83 -2.38
CA LEU A 298 4.36 2.19 -2.49
C LEU A 298 4.57 1.62 -3.89
N SER A 299 3.55 0.96 -4.45
CA SER A 299 3.57 0.45 -5.82
C SER A 299 2.16 0.24 -6.39
N GLY A 300 2.08 -0.17 -7.67
CA GLY A 300 0.82 -0.29 -8.41
C GLY A 300 0.15 1.06 -8.68
N GLY A 301 -1.18 1.08 -8.70
CA GLY A 301 -2.00 2.28 -8.96
C GLY A 301 -2.45 2.41 -10.43
N PRO A 302 -3.10 3.54 -10.78
CA PRO A 302 -3.61 3.72 -12.13
C PRO A 302 -2.50 3.53 -13.18
N ALA A 303 -2.82 2.76 -14.23
CA ALA A 303 -1.90 2.41 -15.32
C ALA A 303 -0.62 1.65 -14.95
N SER A 304 -0.45 1.19 -13.70
CA SER A 304 0.71 0.42 -13.24
C SER A 304 0.48 -1.11 -13.18
N ALA A 305 1.30 -1.85 -13.91
CA ALA A 305 1.31 -3.32 -13.97
C ALA A 305 1.74 -4.05 -12.70
N ASP A 306 2.06 -3.32 -11.63
CA ASP A 306 2.46 -3.92 -10.38
C ASP A 306 1.31 -4.03 -9.38
N ILE A 307 1.46 -4.96 -8.43
CA ILE A 307 0.49 -5.16 -7.36
C ILE A 307 0.32 -3.84 -6.60
N SER A 308 -0.93 -3.41 -6.42
CA SER A 308 -1.25 -2.24 -5.62
C SER A 308 -0.76 -2.41 -4.19
N ARG A 309 0.01 -1.44 -3.70
CA ARG A 309 0.46 -1.36 -2.31
C ARG A 309 0.25 0.04 -1.80
N VAL A 310 -0.72 0.20 -0.91
CA VAL A 310 -1.05 1.49 -0.28
C VAL A 310 -0.70 1.45 1.20
N LEU A 311 0.03 2.46 1.66
CA LEU A 311 0.48 2.60 3.04
C LEU A 311 -0.37 3.62 3.78
N PHE A 312 -0.72 3.33 5.03
CA PHE A 312 -1.45 4.26 5.90
C PHE A 312 -0.83 4.30 7.29
N SER A 313 -0.37 5.47 7.72
CA SER A 313 0.27 5.69 9.03
C SER A 313 -0.72 6.34 9.98
N ARG A 314 -0.91 5.74 11.16
CA ARG A 314 -1.95 6.16 12.10
C ARG A 314 -1.59 5.81 13.53
N LEU A 315 -2.16 6.55 14.47
CA LEU A 315 -2.18 6.18 15.89
C LEU A 315 -3.27 5.11 16.07
N ASP A 316 -2.91 3.95 16.63
CA ASP A 316 -3.82 2.79 16.74
C ASP A 316 -4.56 2.72 18.08
N ASN A 317 -4.83 3.86 18.71
CA ASN A 317 -5.55 3.89 19.99
C ASN A 317 -6.17 5.26 20.26
N ARG A 318 -6.94 5.33 21.36
CA ARG A 318 -7.63 6.55 21.82
C ARG A 318 -6.70 7.59 22.48
N ALA A 319 -5.39 7.37 22.48
CA ALA A 319 -4.39 8.32 22.92
C ALA A 319 -3.33 8.56 21.82
N ARG A 320 -2.52 9.62 21.98
CA ARG A 320 -1.45 9.94 21.03
C ARG A 320 -0.21 9.09 21.27
N ARG A 321 -0.28 7.83 20.85
CA ARG A 321 0.78 6.84 21.04
C ARG A 321 0.69 5.68 20.06
N ASP A 322 1.70 4.84 20.02
CA ASP A 322 1.75 3.57 19.29
C ASP A 322 1.45 3.77 17.79
N LEU A 323 2.27 4.61 17.15
CA LEU A 323 2.18 4.90 15.72
C LEU A 323 2.46 3.63 14.92
N THR A 324 1.52 3.31 14.05
CA THR A 324 1.42 2.07 13.30
C THR A 324 1.31 2.39 11.82
N VAL A 325 2.00 1.61 10.98
CA VAL A 325 1.86 1.66 9.52
C VAL A 325 1.12 0.41 9.09
N ALA A 326 0.06 0.60 8.30
CA ALA A 326 -0.73 -0.45 7.70
C ALA A 326 -0.51 -0.49 6.19
N LEU A 327 -0.63 -1.67 5.59
CA LEU A 327 -0.45 -1.95 4.16
C LEU A 327 -1.73 -2.58 3.60
N SER A 328 -2.22 -1.99 2.51
CA SER A 328 -3.34 -2.46 1.69
C SER A 328 -2.82 -3.02 0.38
N TYR A 329 -3.52 -4.05 -0.13
CA TYR A 329 -3.30 -4.64 -1.46
C TYR A 329 -4.47 -4.39 -2.44
N ASP A 330 -5.45 -3.61 -2.01
CA ASP A 330 -6.75 -3.40 -2.67
C ASP A 330 -7.14 -1.91 -2.66
N ASP A 331 -6.17 -1.05 -2.96
CA ASP A 331 -6.39 0.40 -3.10
C ASP A 331 -7.08 1.06 -1.89
N GLY A 332 -6.72 0.59 -0.70
CA GLY A 332 -7.14 1.12 0.58
C GLY A 332 -8.54 0.71 1.01
N ASP A 333 -9.19 -0.28 0.39
CA ASP A 333 -10.45 -0.82 0.91
C ASP A 333 -10.24 -1.66 2.18
N SER A 334 -9.14 -2.41 2.25
CA SER A 334 -8.72 -3.18 3.42
C SER A 334 -7.22 -3.03 3.73
N PHE A 335 -6.83 -3.29 4.97
CA PHE A 335 -5.43 -3.21 5.41
C PHE A 335 -5.02 -4.46 6.21
N PRO A 336 -4.75 -5.60 5.54
CA PRO A 336 -4.53 -6.90 6.19
C PRO A 336 -3.16 -7.07 6.87
N ARG A 337 -2.27 -6.08 6.75
CA ARG A 337 -0.93 -6.10 7.35
C ARG A 337 -0.66 -4.77 8.04
N GLU A 338 -0.13 -4.82 9.25
CA GLU A 338 0.28 -3.60 9.96
C GLU A 338 1.43 -3.87 10.93
N LYS A 339 2.19 -2.82 11.26
CA LYS A 339 3.30 -2.89 12.21
C LYS A 339 3.52 -1.57 12.94
N VAL A 340 3.77 -1.67 14.25
CA VAL A 340 4.09 -0.51 15.09
C VAL A 340 5.50 -0.01 14.75
N ILE A 341 5.61 1.26 14.33
CA ILE A 341 6.89 1.94 14.03
C ILE A 341 7.38 2.81 15.18
N GLN A 342 6.51 3.25 16.10
CA GLN A 342 6.87 3.99 17.30
C GLN A 342 5.95 3.59 18.45
N ALA A 343 6.47 2.78 19.39
CA ALA A 343 5.77 2.48 20.62
C ALA A 343 5.85 3.66 21.60
N GLY A 344 4.79 3.88 22.38
CA GLY A 344 4.68 5.02 23.28
C GLY A 344 4.34 6.30 22.52
N SER A 345 4.71 7.46 23.08
CA SER A 345 4.27 8.77 22.59
C SER A 345 4.57 8.97 21.10
N ALA A 346 3.53 9.34 20.35
CA ALA A 346 3.61 9.70 18.94
C ALA A 346 2.43 10.61 18.56
N GLY A 347 2.65 11.53 17.64
CA GLY A 347 1.61 12.45 17.15
C GLY A 347 1.33 12.27 15.67
N TYR A 348 1.27 13.41 14.97
CA TYR A 348 0.97 13.46 13.54
C TYR A 348 2.06 12.74 12.76
N SER A 349 1.70 12.23 11.59
CA SER A 349 2.63 11.55 10.69
C SER A 349 2.29 11.81 9.22
N ASP A 350 3.31 11.67 8.38
CA ASP A 350 3.16 11.72 6.94
C ASP A 350 4.11 10.70 6.26
N ILE A 351 3.78 10.25 5.05
CA ILE A 351 4.51 9.18 4.35
C ILE A 351 5.05 9.68 3.01
N ALA A 352 6.28 9.32 2.68
CA ALA A 352 6.81 9.37 1.32
C ALA A 352 7.54 8.07 0.97
N VAL A 353 7.76 7.82 -0.32
CA VAL A 353 8.39 6.60 -0.82
C VAL A 353 9.55 7.00 -1.75
N LEU A 354 10.73 6.44 -1.51
CA LEU A 354 11.90 6.62 -2.36
C LEU A 354 11.79 5.78 -3.64
N GLY A 355 12.54 6.15 -4.68
CA GLY A 355 12.51 5.44 -5.97
C GLY A 355 12.95 3.97 -5.89
N ASP A 356 13.68 3.57 -4.83
CA ASP A 356 14.06 2.18 -4.56
C ASP A 356 12.99 1.41 -3.75
N GLY A 357 11.86 2.05 -3.43
CA GLY A 357 10.79 1.46 -2.62
C GLY A 357 10.99 1.58 -1.11
N THR A 358 12.06 2.22 -0.63
CA THR A 358 12.22 2.52 0.79
C THR A 358 11.11 3.49 1.24
N VAL A 359 10.37 3.09 2.27
CA VAL A 359 9.30 3.88 2.88
C VAL A 359 9.90 4.83 3.92
N LEU A 360 9.47 6.09 3.86
CA LEU A 360 9.79 7.13 4.83
C LEU A 360 8.51 7.54 5.55
N VAL A 361 8.49 7.44 6.88
CA VAL A 361 7.39 7.97 7.71
C VAL A 361 7.95 9.05 8.60
N LEU A 362 7.59 10.31 8.35
CA LEU A 362 7.95 11.46 9.19
C LEU A 362 6.88 11.65 10.25
N TYR A 363 7.24 11.74 11.53
CA TYR A 363 6.25 11.81 12.61
C TYR A 363 6.73 12.55 13.86
N GLU A 364 5.75 12.97 14.67
CA GLU A 364 5.99 13.66 15.93
C GLU A 364 6.36 12.70 17.06
N VAL A 365 7.46 13.02 17.75
CA VAL A 365 7.78 12.55 19.10
C VAL A 365 8.10 13.79 19.93
N ILE A 366 7.05 14.54 20.28
CA ILE A 366 7.17 15.90 20.85
C ILE A 366 8.20 15.93 22.01
N PRO A 367 9.17 16.87 21.98
CA PRO A 367 9.27 18.04 21.08
C PRO A 367 9.98 17.80 19.73
N GLU A 368 10.36 16.57 19.42
CA GLU A 368 11.16 16.18 18.25
C GLU A 368 10.29 15.74 17.06
N ILE A 369 10.90 15.76 15.88
CA ILE A 369 10.38 15.10 14.67
C ILE A 369 11.38 14.02 14.24
N VAL A 370 10.86 12.82 13.98
CA VAL A 370 11.64 11.64 13.60
C VAL A 370 11.16 11.13 12.25
N VAL A 371 12.08 10.63 11.43
CA VAL A 371 11.74 9.83 10.24
C VAL A 371 12.08 8.37 10.50
N ALA A 372 11.11 7.47 10.32
CA ALA A 372 11.36 6.04 10.21
C ALA A 372 11.61 5.68 8.74
N ARG A 373 12.61 4.83 8.49
CA ARG A 373 12.98 4.32 7.16
C ARG A 373 12.87 2.80 7.18
N PHE A 374 12.09 2.20 6.28
CA PHE A 374 11.94 0.74 6.22
C PHE A 374 11.49 0.24 4.85
N ASP A 375 11.58 -1.06 4.63
CA ASP A 375 11.14 -1.74 3.43
C ASP A 375 9.86 -2.58 3.68
N VAL A 376 9.27 -3.11 2.61
CA VAL A 376 8.02 -3.89 2.69
C VAL A 376 8.26 -5.25 3.36
N GLU A 377 9.47 -5.79 3.24
CA GLU A 377 9.93 -7.02 3.86
C GLU A 377 9.96 -6.87 5.39
N TRP A 378 10.43 -5.74 5.92
CA TRP A 378 10.34 -5.44 7.34
C TRP A 378 8.88 -5.32 7.78
N LEU A 379 8.06 -4.56 7.04
CA LEU A 379 6.66 -4.31 7.38
C LEU A 379 5.85 -5.60 7.47
N THR A 380 6.04 -6.51 6.51
CA THR A 380 5.29 -7.77 6.40
C THR A 380 5.95 -8.96 7.09
N GLY A 381 7.15 -8.78 7.64
CA GLY A 381 7.92 -9.87 8.22
C GLY A 381 8.54 -10.81 7.19
N GLY A 382 8.64 -10.40 5.93
CA GLY A 382 9.17 -11.15 4.80
C GLY A 382 8.11 -11.92 4.02
N GLN A 383 6.83 -11.61 4.25
CA GLN A 383 5.70 -12.19 3.50
C GLN A 383 5.41 -11.44 2.19
N ASP A 384 6.14 -10.36 1.92
CA ASP A 384 6.07 -9.57 0.69
C ASP A 384 7.46 -8.99 0.40
N SER A 385 7.73 -8.78 -0.89
CA SER A 385 8.87 -8.03 -1.43
C SER A 385 8.42 -7.30 -2.69
N LEU A 386 9.04 -6.17 -3.01
CA LEU A 386 8.71 -5.43 -4.24
C LEU A 386 9.13 -6.17 -5.52
N GLU A 387 10.08 -7.09 -5.43
CA GLU A 387 10.54 -7.86 -6.58
C GLU A 387 9.72 -9.13 -6.80
N ALA A 388 9.48 -9.92 -5.75
CA ALA A 388 8.79 -11.22 -5.87
C ALA A 388 7.28 -11.13 -5.61
N GLY A 389 6.85 -10.07 -4.94
CA GLY A 389 5.48 -9.91 -4.51
C GLY A 389 5.13 -10.67 -3.23
N PRO A 390 3.89 -10.50 -2.75
CA PRO A 390 3.36 -11.19 -1.57
C PRO A 390 2.92 -12.64 -1.86
N GLY A 391 3.05 -13.12 -3.10
CA GLY A 391 2.37 -14.34 -3.55
C GLY A 391 0.86 -14.28 -3.32
N LEU A 392 0.29 -13.08 -3.42
CA LEU A 392 -1.12 -12.82 -3.15
C LEU A 392 -1.96 -13.44 -4.26
N THR A 393 -2.83 -14.36 -3.87
CA THR A 393 -3.98 -14.73 -4.67
C THR A 393 -5.20 -14.07 -4.04
N ARG A 394 -5.86 -13.18 -4.78
CA ARG A 394 -7.16 -12.63 -4.37
C ARG A 394 -8.20 -12.94 -5.43
N HIS A 395 -9.28 -13.59 -5.02
CA HIS A 395 -10.46 -13.81 -5.85
C HIS A 395 -11.58 -12.98 -5.24
N LEU A 396 -11.78 -11.77 -5.77
CA LEU A 396 -12.89 -10.90 -5.40
C LEU A 396 -14.06 -11.18 -6.33
N ILE A 397 -15.25 -11.27 -5.74
CA ILE A 397 -16.52 -11.46 -6.41
C ILE A 397 -17.45 -10.36 -5.89
N GLU A 398 -17.80 -9.43 -6.78
CA GLU A 398 -18.85 -8.44 -6.52
C GLU A 398 -20.15 -9.18 -6.28
N ALA A 399 -20.90 -8.80 -5.25
CA ALA A 399 -22.13 -9.51 -4.92
C ALA A 399 -23.15 -9.39 -6.04
N GLU A 400 -23.20 -8.25 -6.74
CA GLU A 400 -24.10 -7.98 -7.86
C GLU A 400 -23.78 -8.75 -9.14
N ASP A 401 -22.54 -9.22 -9.31
CA ASP A 401 -22.09 -10.02 -10.46
C ASP A 401 -22.19 -11.53 -10.19
N ALA A 402 -22.46 -11.93 -8.94
CA ALA A 402 -22.57 -13.32 -8.53
C ALA A 402 -23.98 -13.90 -8.76
N ASP A 403 -24.10 -15.23 -8.65
CA ASP A 403 -25.41 -15.88 -8.52
C ASP A 403 -25.90 -15.73 -7.08
N VAL A 404 -26.93 -14.90 -6.91
CA VAL A 404 -27.48 -14.49 -5.62
C VAL A 404 -28.91 -14.99 -5.44
N ALA A 405 -29.17 -15.58 -4.28
CA ALA A 405 -30.52 -15.97 -3.86
C ALA A 405 -30.84 -15.42 -2.47
N GLY A 406 -32.12 -15.18 -2.18
CA GLY A 406 -32.56 -14.74 -0.85
C GLY A 406 -33.88 -15.37 -0.45
N SER A 407 -34.08 -15.55 0.86
CA SER A 407 -35.37 -15.98 1.41
C SER A 407 -36.43 -14.88 1.40
N ALA A 408 -36.00 -13.64 1.20
CA ALA A 408 -36.78 -12.42 1.10
C ALA A 408 -36.39 -11.66 -0.18
N PRO A 409 -37.09 -10.59 -0.58
CA PRO A 409 -36.73 -9.82 -1.77
C PRO A 409 -35.27 -9.33 -1.74
N VAL A 410 -34.55 -9.63 -2.82
CA VAL A 410 -33.18 -9.19 -3.06
C VAL A 410 -33.19 -8.09 -4.12
N SER A 411 -32.38 -7.06 -3.95
CA SER A 411 -32.20 -5.98 -4.92
C SER A 411 -30.74 -5.58 -5.04
N VAL A 412 -30.33 -5.15 -6.24
CA VAL A 412 -29.07 -4.44 -6.45
C VAL A 412 -29.31 -2.94 -6.27
N ALA A 413 -28.47 -2.28 -5.49
CA ALA A 413 -28.57 -0.86 -5.19
C ALA A 413 -27.31 -0.11 -5.65
N GLU A 414 -27.50 1.00 -6.35
CA GLU A 414 -26.44 1.95 -6.67
C GLU A 414 -25.91 2.60 -5.40
N ASP A 415 -24.60 2.61 -5.23
CA ASP A 415 -23.95 3.09 -4.05
C ASP A 415 -22.50 3.52 -4.33
N PRO A 416 -22.22 4.82 -4.45
CA PRO A 416 -20.89 5.32 -4.84
C PRO A 416 -19.78 5.01 -3.82
N ASN A 417 -20.13 4.48 -2.63
CA ASN A 417 -19.19 4.04 -1.60
C ASN A 417 -18.91 2.53 -1.63
N ALA A 418 -19.72 1.76 -2.34
CA ALA A 418 -19.48 0.34 -2.56
C ALA A 418 -18.35 0.14 -3.58
N HIS A 419 -17.65 -1.00 -3.52
CA HIS A 419 -16.71 -1.38 -4.55
C HIS A 419 -17.50 -1.64 -5.84
N GLY A 420 -16.96 -1.29 -7.01
CA GLY A 420 -17.74 -1.35 -8.27
C GLY A 420 -18.92 -0.37 -8.39
N GLY A 421 -19.29 0.34 -7.32
CA GLY A 421 -20.38 1.32 -7.29
C GLY A 421 -21.78 0.73 -7.07
N GLN A 422 -21.89 -0.58 -6.87
CA GLN A 422 -23.14 -1.28 -6.62
C GLN A 422 -23.00 -2.23 -5.42
N ARG A 423 -24.13 -2.72 -4.93
CA ARG A 423 -24.17 -3.73 -3.88
C ARG A 423 -25.47 -4.51 -3.90
N VAL A 424 -25.51 -5.61 -3.17
CA VAL A 424 -26.72 -6.40 -2.96
C VAL A 424 -27.34 -6.12 -1.60
N ASP A 425 -28.66 -5.92 -1.57
CA ASP A 425 -29.46 -5.75 -0.37
C ASP A 425 -30.57 -6.82 -0.28
N LEU A 426 -30.72 -7.42 0.90
CA LEU A 426 -31.83 -8.30 1.28
C LEU A 426 -32.80 -7.55 2.20
N ALA A 427 -34.05 -7.43 1.77
CA ALA A 427 -35.14 -6.86 2.57
C ALA A 427 -35.71 -7.87 3.58
N ALA A 428 -34.85 -8.37 4.46
CA ALA A 428 -35.22 -9.35 5.49
C ALA A 428 -36.28 -8.79 6.46
N GLY A 429 -37.25 -9.65 6.80
CA GLY A 429 -38.34 -9.35 7.71
C GLY A 429 -38.15 -9.89 9.13
N GLY A 430 -37.21 -10.81 9.34
CA GLY A 430 -36.92 -11.36 10.66
C GLY A 430 -35.80 -12.38 10.70
N ALA A 431 -35.54 -12.92 11.89
CA ALA A 431 -34.56 -13.99 12.07
C ALA A 431 -34.93 -15.24 11.25
N GLY A 432 -33.91 -15.86 10.65
CA GLY A 432 -34.03 -16.97 9.71
C GLY A 432 -34.03 -16.55 8.24
N ASP A 433 -34.30 -15.27 7.94
CA ASP A 433 -34.09 -14.76 6.59
C ASP A 433 -32.60 -14.79 6.22
N HIS A 434 -32.28 -15.04 4.97
CA HIS A 434 -30.91 -15.19 4.52
C HIS A 434 -30.67 -14.73 3.09
N LEU A 435 -29.44 -14.29 2.84
CA LEU A 435 -28.88 -13.99 1.54
C LEU A 435 -27.80 -15.03 1.23
N GLU A 436 -27.81 -15.58 0.03
CA GLU A 436 -26.82 -16.54 -0.47
C GLU A 436 -26.10 -15.96 -1.67
N VAL A 437 -24.78 -16.16 -1.70
CA VAL A 437 -23.91 -15.79 -2.81
C VAL A 437 -23.07 -17.00 -3.19
N THR A 438 -23.11 -17.37 -4.46
CA THR A 438 -22.30 -18.46 -5.00
C THR A 438 -20.89 -17.97 -5.33
N LEU A 439 -19.87 -18.67 -4.83
CA LEU A 439 -18.46 -18.44 -5.13
C LEU A 439 -17.91 -19.59 -5.97
N ASP A 440 -17.11 -19.26 -6.98
CA ASP A 440 -16.27 -20.23 -7.68
C ASP A 440 -14.84 -20.17 -7.12
N VAL A 441 -14.46 -21.20 -6.37
CA VAL A 441 -13.11 -21.35 -5.83
C VAL A 441 -12.22 -22.01 -6.89
N PRO A 442 -11.18 -21.34 -7.40
CA PRO A 442 -10.41 -21.88 -8.52
C PRO A 442 -9.54 -23.07 -8.11
N ASP A 443 -8.96 -23.04 -6.91
CA ASP A 443 -8.08 -24.09 -6.41
C ASP A 443 -8.40 -24.44 -4.96
N ALA A 444 -8.24 -25.71 -4.60
CA ALA A 444 -8.36 -26.12 -3.20
C ALA A 444 -7.25 -25.48 -2.34
N GLY A 445 -7.60 -24.99 -1.16
CA GLY A 445 -6.64 -24.32 -0.28
C GLY A 445 -7.29 -23.75 0.97
N ALA A 446 -6.44 -23.21 1.86
CA ALA A 446 -6.88 -22.36 2.96
C ALA A 446 -6.89 -20.90 2.47
N TYR A 447 -7.99 -20.20 2.74
CA TYR A 447 -8.20 -18.82 2.37
C TYR A 447 -8.65 -18.00 3.59
N ASP A 448 -8.20 -16.75 3.65
CA ASP A 448 -8.90 -15.73 4.40
C ASP A 448 -10.14 -15.33 3.59
N VAL A 449 -11.33 -15.51 4.17
CA VAL A 449 -12.60 -15.11 3.56
C VAL A 449 -12.96 -13.73 4.06
N HIS A 450 -13.16 -12.81 3.15
CA HIS A 450 -13.49 -11.42 3.42
C HIS A 450 -14.89 -11.10 2.93
N LEU A 451 -15.70 -10.46 3.77
CA LEU A 451 -17.01 -9.95 3.39
C LEU A 451 -17.06 -8.46 3.69
N ARG A 452 -17.16 -7.63 2.67
CA ARG A 452 -17.37 -6.19 2.86
C ARG A 452 -18.86 -5.92 2.95
N MET A 453 -19.31 -5.38 4.08
CA MET A 453 -20.73 -5.22 4.37
C MET A 453 -21.03 -3.78 4.78
N PRO A 454 -22.01 -3.10 4.16
CA PRO A 454 -22.46 -1.81 4.63
C PRO A 454 -23.16 -1.93 6.00
N THR A 455 -22.68 -1.18 6.99
CA THR A 455 -23.33 -1.06 8.30
C THR A 455 -24.20 0.18 8.35
N GLN A 456 -25.39 0.08 8.95
CA GLN A 456 -26.36 1.19 9.08
C GLN A 456 -27.50 0.80 10.04
N PRO A 457 -28.33 1.74 10.53
CA PRO A 457 -29.28 1.46 11.61
C PRO A 457 -30.35 0.40 11.31
N ASP A 458 -30.70 0.16 10.06
CA ASP A 458 -31.75 -0.80 9.66
C ASP A 458 -31.25 -2.23 9.44
N ARG A 459 -29.96 -2.50 9.72
CA ARG A 459 -29.37 -3.83 9.55
C ARG A 459 -29.63 -4.76 10.74
N GLY A 460 -29.68 -6.06 10.47
CA GLY A 460 -29.76 -7.11 11.48
C GLY A 460 -28.39 -7.62 11.95
N THR A 461 -28.40 -8.58 12.87
CA THR A 461 -27.23 -9.41 13.18
C THR A 461 -27.21 -10.65 12.29
N VAL A 462 -26.03 -11.02 11.79
CA VAL A 462 -25.88 -12.02 10.73
C VAL A 462 -24.85 -13.08 11.12
N GLN A 463 -25.21 -14.35 10.98
CA GLN A 463 -24.27 -15.48 11.01
C GLN A 463 -23.81 -15.79 9.58
N VAL A 464 -22.51 -15.82 9.36
CA VAL A 464 -21.90 -16.26 8.09
C VAL A 464 -21.74 -17.77 8.12
N SER A 465 -22.05 -18.44 7.01
CA SER A 465 -21.70 -19.85 6.79
C SER A 465 -21.20 -20.07 5.36
N ILE A 466 -20.37 -21.09 5.17
CA ILE A 466 -20.04 -21.63 3.84
C ILE A 466 -20.46 -23.10 3.78
N ASP A 467 -21.21 -23.47 2.76
CA ASP A 467 -21.77 -24.82 2.55
C ASP A 467 -22.53 -25.36 3.78
N GLY A 468 -23.22 -24.46 4.48
CA GLY A 468 -23.99 -24.78 5.69
C GLY A 468 -23.16 -24.98 6.96
N VAL A 469 -21.86 -24.70 6.92
CA VAL A 469 -20.99 -24.66 8.11
C VAL A 469 -20.85 -23.22 8.56
N ASP A 470 -21.32 -22.91 9.78
CA ASP A 470 -21.17 -21.60 10.40
C ASP A 470 -19.69 -21.25 10.60
N LEU A 471 -19.33 -20.02 10.24
CA LEU A 471 -17.98 -19.49 10.30
C LEU A 471 -17.94 -18.19 11.11
N GLY A 472 -16.89 -18.04 11.92
CA GLY A 472 -16.68 -16.85 12.73
C GLY A 472 -17.78 -16.59 13.76
N ASP A 473 -17.73 -15.41 14.37
CA ASP A 473 -18.76 -14.92 15.28
C ASP A 473 -19.91 -14.26 14.51
N VAL A 474 -21.07 -14.15 15.15
CA VAL A 474 -22.20 -13.35 14.64
C VAL A 474 -21.77 -11.89 14.45
N VAL A 475 -22.02 -11.35 13.27
CA VAL A 475 -21.72 -9.97 12.88
C VAL A 475 -22.91 -9.08 13.20
N ASP A 476 -22.71 -8.03 13.99
CA ASP A 476 -23.69 -6.96 14.15
C ASP A 476 -23.45 -5.88 13.08
N ALA A 477 -24.33 -5.84 12.07
CA ALA A 477 -24.22 -4.86 10.99
C ALA A 477 -24.95 -3.55 11.31
N ALA A 478 -25.54 -3.42 12.51
CA ALA A 478 -26.24 -2.21 12.92
C ALA A 478 -25.31 -1.19 13.57
N THR A 479 -25.25 0.01 12.99
CA THR A 479 -24.47 1.14 13.53
C THR A 479 -25.28 2.43 13.45
N GLU A 480 -25.03 3.38 14.36
CA GLU A 480 -25.64 4.72 14.28
C GLU A 480 -25.20 5.49 13.02
N ARG A 481 -24.00 5.18 12.53
CA ARG A 481 -23.35 5.82 11.38
C ARG A 481 -22.97 4.77 10.37
N ARG A 482 -23.25 5.07 9.12
CA ARG A 482 -22.85 4.26 7.98
C ARG A 482 -21.34 3.99 7.97
N GLY A 483 -20.97 2.75 7.71
CA GLY A 483 -19.59 2.31 7.49
C GLY A 483 -19.53 1.13 6.53
N TYR A 484 -18.30 0.76 6.14
CA TYR A 484 -18.02 -0.40 5.29
C TYR A 484 -16.92 -1.26 5.93
N PRO A 485 -17.21 -1.92 7.07
CA PRO A 485 -16.32 -2.94 7.59
C PRO A 485 -16.13 -4.08 6.60
N GLU A 486 -14.91 -4.59 6.59
CA GLU A 486 -14.61 -5.90 6.03
C GLU A 486 -14.50 -6.90 7.18
N ILE A 487 -15.33 -7.93 7.14
CA ILE A 487 -15.28 -9.06 8.07
C ILE A 487 -14.30 -10.06 7.51
N THR A 488 -13.23 -10.35 8.25
CA THR A 488 -12.24 -11.37 7.88
C THR A 488 -12.43 -12.63 8.71
N ILE A 489 -12.58 -13.76 8.03
CA ILE A 489 -12.63 -15.09 8.61
C ILE A 489 -11.38 -15.84 8.12
N PRO A 490 -10.36 -16.02 8.97
CA PRO A 490 -9.09 -16.59 8.54
C PRO A 490 -9.15 -18.10 8.35
N ASP A 491 -8.21 -18.63 7.57
CA ASP A 491 -7.87 -20.07 7.47
C ASP A 491 -9.06 -21.00 7.08
N VAL A 492 -10.00 -20.52 6.26
CA VAL A 492 -11.12 -21.33 5.77
C VAL A 492 -10.64 -22.28 4.67
N SER A 493 -10.75 -23.59 4.92
CA SER A 493 -10.37 -24.63 3.95
C SER A 493 -11.49 -24.88 2.94
N LEU A 494 -11.22 -24.61 1.66
CA LEU A 494 -12.17 -24.79 0.56
C LEU A 494 -11.60 -25.74 -0.49
N SER A 495 -12.49 -26.51 -1.14
CA SER A 495 -12.14 -27.28 -2.33
C SER A 495 -12.18 -26.38 -3.57
N ALA A 496 -11.60 -26.83 -4.68
CA ALA A 496 -11.89 -26.20 -5.97
C ALA A 496 -13.35 -26.49 -6.38
N GLY A 497 -14.03 -25.51 -6.97
CA GLY A 497 -15.41 -25.59 -7.45
C GLY A 497 -16.34 -24.59 -6.79
N GLN A 498 -17.65 -24.81 -6.96
CA GLN A 498 -18.68 -23.95 -6.38
C GLN A 498 -18.82 -24.16 -4.88
N HIS A 499 -18.95 -23.04 -4.17
CA HIS A 499 -19.25 -22.94 -2.75
C HIS A 499 -20.35 -21.91 -2.53
N VAL A 500 -21.18 -22.07 -1.50
CA VAL A 500 -22.25 -21.10 -1.18
C VAL A 500 -21.94 -20.40 0.12
N VAL A 501 -21.77 -19.08 0.06
CA VAL A 501 -21.73 -18.21 1.24
C VAL A 501 -23.16 -17.84 1.60
N ARG A 502 -23.55 -18.07 2.84
CA ARG A 502 -24.87 -17.68 3.36
C ARG A 502 -24.73 -16.72 4.54
N LEU A 503 -25.43 -15.60 4.43
CA LEU A 503 -25.62 -14.57 5.46
C LEU A 503 -27.00 -14.75 6.09
N THR A 504 -27.08 -15.44 7.23
CA THR A 504 -28.36 -15.71 7.92
C THR A 504 -28.61 -14.69 9.01
N VAL A 505 -29.75 -13.99 8.95
CA VAL A 505 -30.19 -13.08 10.01
C VAL A 505 -30.52 -13.90 11.25
N VAL A 506 -29.85 -13.62 12.36
CA VAL A 506 -30.10 -14.30 13.66
C VAL A 506 -30.85 -13.42 14.64
N GLY A 507 -30.94 -12.11 14.38
CA GLY A 507 -31.68 -11.18 15.21
C GLY A 507 -31.37 -9.71 14.90
N GLN A 508 -31.49 -8.90 15.95
CA GLN A 508 -31.20 -7.46 15.93
C GLN A 508 -30.15 -7.14 16.98
N GLY A 509 -29.21 -6.27 16.60
CA GLY A 509 -28.28 -5.64 17.53
C GLY A 509 -28.97 -4.55 18.37
N PRO A 510 -28.31 -4.01 19.42
CA PRO A 510 -28.89 -3.00 20.29
C PRO A 510 -29.28 -1.68 19.59
N LEU A 511 -28.63 -1.36 18.47
CA LEU A 511 -28.84 -0.15 17.68
C LEU A 511 -29.74 -0.38 16.46
N SER A 512 -30.17 -1.62 16.26
CA SER A 512 -30.88 -2.04 15.06
C SER A 512 -32.35 -1.60 15.07
N THR A 513 -32.81 -1.11 13.93
CA THR A 513 -34.19 -0.69 13.65
C THR A 513 -34.88 -1.60 12.63
N GLY A 514 -34.16 -2.56 12.05
CA GLY A 514 -34.64 -3.48 11.02
C GLY A 514 -33.84 -4.79 10.99
N PHE A 515 -34.09 -5.64 10.01
CA PHE A 515 -33.39 -6.92 9.85
C PHE A 515 -32.55 -6.98 8.57
N GLY A 516 -32.43 -5.86 7.84
CA GLY A 516 -31.84 -5.84 6.52
C GLY A 516 -30.40 -6.37 6.49
N VAL A 517 -30.00 -6.94 5.36
CA VAL A 517 -28.62 -7.37 5.12
C VAL A 517 -28.14 -6.68 3.86
N GLY A 518 -26.92 -6.18 3.88
CA GLY A 518 -26.25 -5.67 2.69
C GLY A 518 -24.91 -6.38 2.51
N LEU A 519 -24.52 -6.62 1.27
CA LEU A 519 -23.23 -7.18 0.90
C LEU A 519 -22.70 -6.43 -0.33
N ASP A 520 -21.46 -5.97 -0.21
CA ASP A 520 -20.71 -5.31 -1.28
C ASP A 520 -19.99 -6.38 -2.12
N TYR A 521 -18.97 -7.01 -1.54
CA TYR A 521 -18.29 -8.15 -2.16
C TYR A 521 -18.00 -9.27 -1.17
N VAL A 522 -17.68 -10.44 -1.72
CA VAL A 522 -16.92 -11.48 -1.03
C VAL A 522 -15.56 -11.62 -1.72
N SER A 523 -14.48 -11.71 -0.94
CA SER A 523 -13.17 -12.01 -1.51
C SER A 523 -12.46 -13.14 -0.76
N LEU A 524 -11.76 -13.98 -1.51
CA LEU A 524 -10.92 -15.05 -1.00
C LEU A 524 -9.47 -14.63 -1.18
N THR A 525 -8.77 -14.47 -0.07
CA THR A 525 -7.37 -14.05 -0.07
C THR A 525 -6.49 -15.17 0.44
N ARG A 526 -5.37 -15.40 -0.24
CA ARG A 526 -4.31 -16.30 0.22
C ARG A 526 -2.96 -15.66 -0.06
N PHE A 527 -2.04 -15.80 0.89
CA PHE A 527 -0.67 -15.35 0.75
C PHE A 527 0.24 -16.56 0.65
N ASP A 528 0.83 -16.78 -0.53
CA ASP A 528 1.82 -17.83 -0.78
C ASP A 528 3.18 -17.17 -1.10
N PRO A 529 3.82 -16.48 -0.15
CA PRO A 529 5.07 -15.79 -0.44
C PRO A 529 6.14 -16.78 -0.93
N PRO A 530 6.93 -16.41 -1.94
CA PRO A 530 8.02 -17.25 -2.41
C PRO A 530 9.07 -17.45 -1.31
N ALA A 531 9.85 -18.53 -1.41
CA ALA A 531 10.92 -18.78 -0.46
C ALA A 531 11.95 -17.62 -0.45
N PRO A 532 12.64 -17.38 0.68
CA PRO A 532 13.72 -16.41 0.74
C PRO A 532 14.79 -16.72 -0.32
N ARG A 533 15.23 -15.68 -1.02
CA ARG A 533 16.18 -15.81 -2.13
C ARG A 533 17.54 -16.36 -1.67
N PRO A 534 18.18 -17.23 -2.46
CA PRO A 534 19.56 -17.63 -2.27
C PRO A 534 20.51 -16.41 -2.31
N ALA A 535 21.48 -16.36 -1.38
CA ALA A 535 22.54 -15.36 -1.40
C ALA A 535 23.41 -15.51 -2.66
N CYS A 536 24.02 -14.42 -3.13
CA CYS A 536 25.00 -14.50 -4.22
C CYS A 536 26.21 -15.34 -3.80
N GLU A 537 26.39 -16.50 -4.40
CA GLU A 537 27.55 -17.39 -4.13
C GLU A 537 28.71 -17.13 -5.09
N GLN A 538 28.41 -16.58 -6.26
CA GLN A 538 29.39 -16.10 -7.22
C GLN A 538 28.90 -14.80 -7.83
N THR A 539 29.67 -13.71 -7.66
CA THR A 539 29.39 -12.42 -8.30
C THR A 539 30.40 -12.15 -9.40
N VAL A 540 29.93 -11.72 -10.56
CA VAL A 540 30.75 -11.20 -11.67
C VAL A 540 30.34 -9.75 -11.91
N SER A 541 31.32 -8.86 -11.90
CA SER A 541 31.17 -7.43 -12.16
C SER A 541 32.19 -6.98 -13.21
N GLY A 542 31.91 -5.90 -13.94
CA GLY A 542 32.75 -5.43 -15.03
C GLY A 542 32.79 -6.39 -16.22
N THR A 543 33.86 -6.38 -17.01
CA THR A 543 33.91 -7.13 -18.27
C THR A 543 34.29 -8.60 -18.08
N HIS A 544 33.47 -9.50 -18.63
CA HIS A 544 33.77 -10.93 -18.79
C HIS A 544 33.69 -11.32 -20.27
N THR A 545 34.69 -12.02 -20.80
CA THR A 545 34.69 -12.53 -22.17
C THR A 545 34.92 -14.04 -22.17
N GLY A 546 34.06 -14.78 -22.85
CA GLY A 546 34.06 -16.24 -22.88
C GLY A 546 32.80 -16.85 -22.23
N PRO A 547 32.71 -18.19 -22.23
CA PRO A 547 31.59 -18.90 -21.64
C PRO A 547 31.60 -18.80 -20.11
N LEU A 548 30.44 -18.49 -19.52
CA LEU A 548 30.21 -18.48 -18.08
C LEU A 548 29.23 -19.58 -17.70
N THR A 549 29.74 -20.65 -17.07
CA THR A 549 28.92 -21.80 -16.66
C THR A 549 28.94 -21.97 -15.14
N VAL A 550 27.76 -22.04 -14.53
CA VAL A 550 27.56 -22.22 -13.09
C VAL A 550 26.59 -23.37 -12.83
N THR A 551 26.89 -24.19 -11.83
CA THR A 551 26.05 -25.31 -11.42
C THR A 551 25.91 -25.37 -9.90
N GLY A 552 24.71 -25.63 -9.39
CA GLY A 552 24.47 -25.90 -7.97
C GLY A 552 24.41 -24.68 -7.06
N ARG A 553 24.48 -23.46 -7.61
CA ARG A 553 24.72 -22.23 -6.85
C ARG A 553 24.18 -20.98 -7.53
N MET A 554 24.01 -19.92 -6.74
CA MET A 554 23.54 -18.61 -7.21
C MET A 554 24.65 -17.81 -7.93
N LEU A 555 24.45 -17.50 -9.21
CA LEU A 555 25.27 -16.56 -9.98
C LEU A 555 24.64 -15.17 -9.99
N CYS A 556 25.41 -14.17 -9.61
CA CYS A 556 25.03 -12.76 -9.69
C CYS A 556 25.92 -12.04 -10.72
N LEU A 557 25.28 -11.34 -11.66
CA LEU A 557 25.90 -10.42 -12.59
C LEU A 557 25.47 -9.02 -12.18
N ASP A 558 26.41 -8.18 -11.80
CA ASP A 558 26.13 -6.87 -11.20
C ASP A 558 27.09 -5.83 -11.80
N GLY A 559 26.56 -4.86 -12.53
CA GLY A 559 27.40 -3.92 -13.28
C GLY A 559 28.29 -4.62 -14.33
N ALA A 560 27.81 -5.74 -14.89
CA ALA A 560 28.65 -6.65 -15.68
C ALA A 560 28.45 -6.47 -17.20
N THR A 561 29.52 -6.59 -17.96
CA THR A 561 29.46 -6.74 -19.43
C THR A 561 29.97 -8.12 -19.81
N VAL A 562 29.07 -9.05 -20.13
CA VAL A 562 29.40 -10.43 -20.48
C VAL A 562 29.32 -10.64 -21.99
N THR A 563 30.41 -11.05 -22.62
CA THR A 563 30.44 -11.46 -24.04
C THR A 563 30.72 -12.95 -24.16
N GLY A 564 29.69 -13.73 -24.45
CA GLY A 564 29.74 -15.20 -24.48
C GLY A 564 28.48 -15.83 -23.89
N PRO A 565 28.33 -17.16 -23.99
CA PRO A 565 27.17 -17.85 -23.44
C PRO A 565 27.20 -17.87 -21.90
N VAL A 566 26.06 -17.59 -21.27
CA VAL A 566 25.83 -17.77 -19.83
C VAL A 566 24.96 -19.00 -19.64
N THR A 567 25.39 -19.96 -18.81
CA THR A 567 24.65 -21.19 -18.52
C THR A 567 24.63 -21.44 -17.02
N VAL A 568 23.44 -21.49 -16.42
CA VAL A 568 23.23 -21.80 -15.01
C VAL A 568 22.37 -23.05 -14.90
N THR A 569 22.77 -24.01 -14.07
CA THR A 569 22.08 -25.31 -13.98
C THR A 569 21.99 -25.80 -12.54
N GLY A 570 20.83 -26.28 -12.08
CA GLY A 570 20.67 -26.96 -10.80
C GLY A 570 20.84 -26.06 -9.57
N GLY A 571 19.81 -25.91 -8.74
CA GLY A 571 19.87 -25.18 -7.46
C GLY A 571 20.27 -23.70 -7.60
N GLY A 572 20.16 -22.93 -6.50
CA GLY A 572 20.51 -21.51 -6.52
C GLY A 572 19.78 -20.75 -7.63
N GLY A 573 20.50 -20.15 -8.58
CA GLY A 573 19.85 -19.33 -9.59
C GLY A 573 20.73 -18.36 -10.37
N LEU A 574 20.08 -17.46 -11.09
CA LEU A 574 20.70 -16.35 -11.81
C LEU A 574 20.07 -15.03 -11.37
N ARG A 575 20.88 -14.06 -10.96
CA ARG A 575 20.46 -12.67 -10.74
C ARG A 575 21.32 -11.76 -11.59
N VAL A 576 20.68 -10.87 -12.33
CA VAL A 576 21.34 -9.93 -13.23
C VAL A 576 20.79 -8.54 -12.95
N THR A 577 21.68 -7.59 -12.66
CA THR A 577 21.34 -6.20 -12.37
C THR A 577 22.32 -5.29 -13.11
N ASP A 578 21.83 -4.19 -13.70
CA ASP A 578 22.63 -3.15 -14.37
C ASP A 578 23.72 -3.76 -15.27
N SER A 579 23.33 -4.62 -16.21
CA SER A 579 24.28 -5.45 -16.94
C SER A 579 24.00 -5.50 -18.44
N VAL A 580 25.05 -5.79 -19.20
CA VAL A 580 24.98 -5.98 -20.65
C VAL A 580 25.47 -7.39 -20.97
N ILE A 581 24.65 -8.18 -21.67
CA ILE A 581 24.98 -9.55 -22.03
C ILE A 581 24.91 -9.72 -23.55
N HIS A 582 26.02 -10.07 -24.17
CA HIS A 582 26.11 -10.44 -25.59
C HIS A 582 26.33 -11.95 -25.71
N GLY A 583 25.24 -12.71 -25.86
CA GLY A 583 25.28 -14.16 -25.98
C GLY A 583 23.99 -14.82 -25.45
N PRO A 584 23.82 -16.13 -25.68
CA PRO A 584 22.68 -16.86 -25.15
C PRO A 584 22.78 -17.02 -23.63
N VAL A 585 21.66 -16.84 -22.94
CA VAL A 585 21.49 -17.13 -21.51
C VAL A 585 20.57 -18.33 -21.36
N ARG A 586 21.06 -19.38 -20.70
CA ARG A 586 20.28 -20.59 -20.40
C ARG A 586 20.30 -20.86 -18.91
N VAL A 587 19.13 -21.01 -18.33
CA VAL A 587 18.93 -21.34 -16.92
C VAL A 587 18.04 -22.57 -16.83
N THR A 588 18.46 -23.59 -16.08
CA THR A 588 17.71 -24.86 -16.02
C THR A 588 17.76 -25.49 -14.62
N GLY A 589 16.60 -25.85 -14.06
CA GLY A 589 16.53 -26.58 -12.79
C GLY A 589 16.99 -25.74 -11.59
N THR A 590 16.70 -24.45 -11.58
CA THR A 590 17.16 -23.50 -10.55
C THR A 590 16.03 -23.04 -9.64
N GLU A 591 16.37 -22.49 -8.47
CA GLU A 591 15.36 -21.97 -7.54
C GLU A 591 14.86 -20.59 -8.01
N ASP A 592 15.78 -19.64 -8.25
CA ASP A 592 15.45 -18.24 -8.54
C ASP A 592 16.08 -17.71 -9.83
N VAL A 593 15.33 -16.89 -10.56
CA VAL A 593 15.85 -16.12 -11.70
C VAL A 593 15.34 -14.68 -11.62
N SER A 594 16.26 -13.71 -11.60
CA SER A 594 15.94 -12.29 -11.72
C SER A 594 16.82 -11.61 -12.77
N VAL A 595 16.21 -10.79 -13.62
CA VAL A 595 16.90 -9.96 -14.60
C VAL A 595 16.29 -8.57 -14.54
N CYS A 596 17.09 -7.58 -14.16
CA CYS A 596 16.69 -6.20 -13.92
C CYS A 596 17.70 -5.26 -14.58
N ASP A 597 17.24 -4.15 -15.14
CA ASP A 597 18.08 -3.12 -15.79
C ASP A 597 19.15 -3.70 -16.74
N THR A 598 18.75 -4.66 -17.59
CA THR A 598 19.69 -5.42 -18.42
C THR A 598 19.42 -5.25 -19.91
N ASP A 599 20.47 -4.96 -20.71
CA ASP A 599 20.46 -5.14 -22.17
C ASP A 599 21.05 -6.51 -22.52
N LEU A 600 20.18 -7.43 -22.93
CA LEU A 600 20.55 -8.79 -23.31
C LEU A 600 20.38 -8.96 -24.82
N THR A 601 21.48 -9.20 -25.53
CA THR A 601 21.48 -9.59 -26.94
C THR A 601 21.77 -11.08 -27.11
N GLY A 602 20.73 -11.84 -27.44
CA GLY A 602 20.76 -13.31 -27.53
C GLY A 602 19.46 -13.94 -27.03
N PRO A 603 19.28 -15.26 -27.17
CA PRO A 603 18.13 -15.94 -26.59
C PRO A 603 18.27 -16.07 -25.06
N LEU A 604 17.18 -15.80 -24.34
CA LEU A 604 17.01 -16.07 -22.91
C LEU A 604 16.06 -17.26 -22.74
N SER A 605 16.56 -18.35 -22.16
CA SER A 605 15.78 -19.57 -21.91
C SER A 605 15.86 -19.93 -20.43
N ILE A 606 14.70 -20.00 -19.79
CA ILE A 606 14.54 -20.42 -18.40
C ILE A 606 13.64 -21.65 -18.40
N THR A 607 14.08 -22.72 -17.75
CA THR A 607 13.33 -23.99 -17.72
C THR A 607 13.41 -24.61 -16.34
N ASP A 608 12.32 -25.18 -15.84
CA ASP A 608 12.31 -25.91 -14.56
C ASP A 608 12.78 -25.02 -13.38
N ALA A 609 12.29 -23.78 -13.33
CA ALA A 609 12.49 -22.90 -12.17
C ALA A 609 11.44 -23.21 -11.09
N THR A 610 11.83 -23.21 -9.81
CA THR A 610 10.96 -23.69 -8.72
C THR A 610 10.43 -22.63 -7.76
N GLU A 611 11.11 -21.49 -7.58
CA GLU A 611 10.69 -20.44 -6.62
C GLU A 611 10.23 -19.16 -7.36
N THR A 612 11.15 -18.44 -8.02
CA THR A 612 10.79 -17.19 -8.72
C THR A 612 11.44 -17.03 -10.11
N VAL A 613 10.71 -16.37 -11.02
CA VAL A 613 11.20 -15.85 -12.29
C VAL A 613 10.70 -14.42 -12.45
N ILE A 614 11.58 -13.44 -12.23
CA ILE A 614 11.28 -12.01 -12.29
C ILE A 614 12.08 -11.37 -13.43
N LEU A 615 11.38 -10.87 -14.44
CA LEU A 615 11.95 -10.07 -15.53
C LEU A 615 11.26 -8.70 -15.52
N GLY A 616 11.91 -7.69 -14.95
CA GLY A 616 11.32 -6.35 -14.73
C GLY A 616 10.25 -6.30 -13.61
N GLY A 617 9.76 -5.10 -13.27
CA GLY A 617 8.87 -4.83 -12.14
C GLY A 617 9.19 -3.51 -11.40
N VAL A 618 8.63 -3.29 -10.22
CA VAL A 618 8.84 -2.03 -9.46
C VAL A 618 10.22 -1.96 -8.80
N ALA A 619 10.65 -3.00 -8.10
CA ALA A 619 12.02 -3.09 -7.58
C ALA A 619 13.00 -3.75 -8.56
N CYS A 620 12.57 -3.99 -9.80
CA CYS A 620 13.36 -4.61 -10.84
C CYS A 620 13.19 -3.80 -12.13
N ALA A 621 14.10 -2.86 -12.41
CA ALA A 621 13.92 -1.97 -13.56
C ALA A 621 13.76 -2.76 -14.88
N PRO A 622 12.94 -2.25 -15.84
CA PRO A 622 12.72 -2.88 -17.13
C PRO A 622 13.98 -3.29 -17.89
N ASN A 623 13.90 -4.38 -18.65
CA ASN A 623 14.99 -4.88 -19.47
C ASN A 623 14.78 -4.58 -20.96
N VAL A 624 15.89 -4.60 -21.71
CA VAL A 624 15.89 -4.64 -23.18
C VAL A 624 16.39 -6.01 -23.63
N LEU A 625 15.48 -6.87 -24.10
CA LEU A 625 15.75 -8.27 -24.43
C LEU A 625 15.73 -8.48 -25.95
N ARG A 626 16.91 -8.50 -26.57
CA ARG A 626 17.11 -8.65 -28.02
C ARG A 626 17.34 -10.11 -28.41
N GLY A 627 16.24 -10.85 -28.49
CA GLY A 627 16.21 -12.23 -28.95
C GLY A 627 14.97 -12.97 -28.44
N PRO A 628 14.85 -14.28 -28.75
CA PRO A 628 13.80 -15.13 -28.19
C PRO A 628 13.88 -15.19 -26.66
N VAL A 629 12.74 -14.99 -25.98
CA VAL A 629 12.60 -15.17 -24.52
C VAL A 629 11.63 -16.33 -24.28
N ALA A 630 12.04 -17.31 -23.49
CA ALA A 630 11.23 -18.47 -23.15
C ALA A 630 11.32 -18.80 -21.65
N VAL A 631 10.16 -18.94 -21.00
CA VAL A 631 10.01 -19.53 -19.66
C VAL A 631 9.18 -20.79 -19.79
N GLN A 632 9.74 -21.93 -19.40
CA GLN A 632 9.13 -23.24 -19.69
C GLN A 632 9.12 -24.16 -18.46
N ASP A 633 8.06 -24.96 -18.32
CA ASP A 633 7.97 -26.08 -17.38
C ASP A 633 8.38 -25.70 -15.95
N SER A 634 8.01 -24.49 -15.52
CA SER A 634 8.47 -23.90 -14.24
C SER A 634 7.32 -23.88 -13.23
N ALA A 635 7.61 -24.30 -11.99
CA ALA A 635 6.69 -24.21 -10.86
C ALA A 635 6.85 -22.89 -10.07
N ALA A 636 7.79 -22.05 -10.47
CA ALA A 636 8.07 -20.73 -9.91
C ALA A 636 6.95 -19.70 -10.15
N LEU A 637 6.81 -18.75 -9.22
CA LEU A 637 6.08 -17.50 -9.48
C LEU A 637 6.74 -16.75 -10.64
N VAL A 638 5.99 -16.47 -11.71
CA VAL A 638 6.51 -15.82 -12.92
C VAL A 638 5.93 -14.42 -13.07
N ARG A 639 6.80 -13.39 -13.08
CA ARG A 639 6.44 -12.01 -13.43
C ARG A 639 7.38 -11.51 -14.53
N ILE A 640 6.79 -11.12 -15.66
CA ILE A 640 7.47 -10.52 -16.79
C ILE A 640 6.79 -9.18 -17.04
N VAL A 641 7.35 -8.11 -16.52
CA VAL A 641 6.66 -6.82 -16.42
C VAL A 641 7.51 -5.68 -16.99
N GLY A 642 6.92 -4.89 -17.89
CA GLY A 642 7.50 -3.64 -18.37
C GLY A 642 8.66 -3.74 -19.37
N ASN A 643 9.00 -4.94 -19.85
CA ASN A 643 10.20 -5.15 -20.68
C ASN A 643 10.01 -4.73 -22.14
N GLU A 644 11.11 -4.38 -22.82
CA GLU A 644 11.18 -4.24 -24.27
C GLU A 644 11.79 -5.51 -24.89
N VAL A 645 10.99 -6.32 -25.57
CA VAL A 645 11.39 -7.63 -26.11
C VAL A 645 11.43 -7.59 -27.63
N TRP A 646 12.62 -7.79 -28.22
CA TRP A 646 12.84 -7.87 -29.66
C TRP A 646 12.98 -9.32 -30.12
N GLY A 647 11.86 -10.03 -30.15
CA GLY A 647 11.79 -11.44 -30.52
C GLY A 647 10.50 -12.10 -30.04
N PRO A 648 10.34 -13.42 -30.24
CA PRO A 648 9.23 -14.16 -29.67
C PRO A 648 9.34 -14.23 -28.13
N LEU A 649 8.23 -13.96 -27.43
CA LEU A 649 8.07 -14.21 -26.00
C LEU A 649 7.17 -15.44 -25.82
N ARG A 650 7.67 -16.46 -25.11
CA ARG A 650 6.94 -17.72 -24.85
C ARG A 650 6.91 -18.07 -23.38
N VAL A 651 5.72 -18.36 -22.86
CA VAL A 651 5.54 -18.89 -21.50
C VAL A 651 4.70 -20.16 -21.59
N SER A 652 5.27 -21.30 -21.23
CA SER A 652 4.60 -22.60 -21.42
C SER A 652 4.82 -23.57 -20.27
N GLY A 653 3.80 -24.35 -19.93
CA GLY A 653 3.94 -25.43 -18.94
C GLY A 653 4.20 -24.92 -17.52
N THR A 654 3.91 -23.65 -17.19
CA THR A 654 4.06 -23.17 -15.82
C THR A 654 2.98 -23.75 -14.92
N THR A 655 3.34 -24.14 -13.70
CA THR A 655 2.46 -24.87 -12.76
C THR A 655 2.45 -24.27 -11.35
N ALA A 656 2.88 -23.01 -11.22
CA ALA A 656 2.83 -22.27 -9.97
C ALA A 656 1.38 -22.11 -9.47
N ARG A 657 1.22 -21.89 -8.17
CA ARG A 657 -0.10 -21.64 -7.55
C ARG A 657 -0.76 -20.38 -8.06
N THR A 658 0.03 -19.36 -8.39
CA THR A 658 -0.45 -18.10 -8.97
C THR A 658 -0.21 -18.09 -10.49
N ALA A 659 -1.09 -17.43 -11.23
CA ALA A 659 -0.92 -17.26 -12.68
C ALA A 659 0.39 -16.53 -12.99
N ALA A 660 1.03 -16.90 -14.11
CA ALA A 660 2.12 -16.11 -14.64
C ALA A 660 1.59 -14.73 -15.07
N VAL A 661 2.29 -13.66 -14.70
CA VAL A 661 1.93 -12.29 -15.06
C VAL A 661 2.83 -11.80 -16.18
N LEU A 662 2.22 -11.51 -17.33
CA LEU A 662 2.86 -10.88 -18.48
C LEU A 662 2.17 -9.53 -18.71
N ALA A 663 2.76 -8.45 -18.21
CA ALA A 663 2.08 -7.16 -18.13
C ALA A 663 2.95 -6.01 -18.62
N ALA A 664 2.34 -5.03 -19.32
CA ALA A 664 3.00 -3.83 -19.82
C ALA A 664 4.29 -4.05 -20.65
N ASN A 665 4.49 -5.24 -21.24
CA ASN A 665 5.65 -5.49 -22.09
C ASN A 665 5.42 -4.93 -23.49
N ARG A 666 6.49 -4.44 -24.12
CA ARG A 666 6.51 -4.13 -25.55
C ARG A 666 7.21 -5.27 -26.29
N VAL A 667 6.43 -6.10 -26.98
CA VAL A 667 6.92 -7.30 -27.68
C VAL A 667 6.94 -7.06 -29.19
N HIS A 668 8.14 -6.87 -29.73
CA HIS A 668 8.41 -6.78 -31.16
C HIS A 668 8.54 -8.18 -31.80
N GLY A 669 7.47 -8.98 -31.71
CA GLY A 669 7.44 -10.38 -32.13
C GLY A 669 6.14 -11.07 -31.72
N PRO A 670 6.00 -12.40 -31.91
CA PRO A 670 4.84 -13.13 -31.42
C PRO A 670 4.89 -13.33 -29.90
N LEU A 671 3.73 -13.30 -29.26
CA LEU A 671 3.52 -13.69 -27.87
C LEU A 671 2.75 -15.01 -27.85
N ALA A 672 3.26 -16.05 -27.19
CA ALA A 672 2.57 -17.35 -27.18
C ALA A 672 2.62 -18.01 -25.81
N CYS A 673 1.46 -18.49 -25.36
CA CYS A 673 1.35 -19.21 -24.10
C CYS A 673 0.55 -20.49 -24.23
N SER A 674 1.02 -21.56 -23.61
CA SER A 674 0.40 -22.88 -23.75
C SER A 674 0.67 -23.78 -22.57
N GLY A 675 -0.36 -24.50 -22.10
CA GLY A 675 -0.22 -25.51 -21.06
C GLY A 675 0.14 -24.96 -19.69
N ASN A 676 -0.04 -23.66 -19.45
CA ASN A 676 0.14 -23.05 -18.13
C ASN A 676 -1.11 -23.30 -17.29
N ALA A 677 -0.94 -23.57 -16.01
CA ALA A 677 -2.02 -23.74 -15.05
C ALA A 677 -1.65 -23.03 -13.73
N PRO A 678 -2.36 -21.96 -13.34
CA PRO A 678 -3.45 -21.32 -14.08
C PRO A 678 -2.96 -20.57 -15.34
N ALA A 679 -3.89 -20.18 -16.22
CA ALA A 679 -3.57 -19.47 -17.46
C ALA A 679 -2.96 -18.08 -17.15
N PRO A 680 -2.01 -17.58 -17.96
CA PRO A 680 -1.34 -16.32 -17.65
C PRO A 680 -2.29 -15.11 -17.77
N GLY A 681 -2.05 -14.10 -16.95
CA GLY A 681 -2.77 -12.82 -16.93
C GLY A 681 -1.85 -11.63 -17.22
N ASN A 682 -2.42 -10.44 -17.31
CA ASN A 682 -1.68 -9.17 -17.48
C ASN A 682 -1.99 -8.14 -16.38
N ASP A 683 -2.67 -8.55 -15.31
CA ASP A 683 -3.09 -7.72 -14.17
C ASP A 683 -3.82 -6.41 -14.57
N GLY A 684 -4.46 -6.36 -15.76
CA GLY A 684 -5.13 -5.15 -16.27
C GLY A 684 -4.24 -4.23 -17.12
N HIS A 685 -2.97 -4.61 -17.33
CA HIS A 685 -1.98 -3.81 -18.06
C HIS A 685 -1.54 -4.51 -19.35
N PRO A 686 -2.18 -4.19 -20.49
CA PRO A 686 -2.02 -4.94 -21.73
C PRO A 686 -0.59 -4.86 -22.28
N ASN A 687 -0.17 -5.93 -22.94
CA ASN A 687 1.08 -5.95 -23.68
C ASN A 687 0.91 -5.26 -25.04
N SER A 688 1.94 -4.55 -25.49
CA SER A 688 2.01 -4.03 -26.87
C SER A 688 2.74 -5.03 -27.76
N VAL A 689 2.00 -5.86 -28.50
CA VAL A 689 2.56 -6.93 -29.33
C VAL A 689 2.44 -6.58 -30.82
N THR A 690 3.56 -6.59 -31.57
CA THR A 690 3.53 -6.34 -33.03
C THR A 690 3.37 -7.61 -33.87
N GLY A 691 3.51 -8.79 -33.27
CA GLY A 691 3.25 -10.10 -33.90
C GLY A 691 1.94 -10.75 -33.41
N PRO A 692 1.66 -12.00 -33.81
CA PRO A 692 0.46 -12.70 -33.33
C PRO A 692 0.58 -13.09 -31.85
N SER A 693 -0.48 -12.83 -31.08
CA SER A 693 -0.72 -13.39 -29.76
C SER A 693 -1.45 -14.74 -29.88
N GLN A 694 -0.95 -15.80 -29.23
CA GLN A 694 -1.44 -17.18 -29.42
C GLN A 694 -1.68 -17.94 -28.11
N GLY A 695 -2.58 -18.92 -28.19
CA GLY A 695 -2.91 -19.82 -27.08
C GLY A 695 -3.53 -19.06 -25.90
N GLN A 696 -3.04 -19.33 -24.69
CA GLN A 696 -3.55 -18.68 -23.47
C GLN A 696 -3.23 -17.18 -23.40
N CYS A 697 -2.32 -16.68 -24.24
CA CYS A 697 -1.95 -15.26 -24.29
C CYS A 697 -2.65 -14.50 -25.42
N ALA A 698 -3.64 -15.09 -26.11
CA ALA A 698 -4.33 -14.43 -27.21
C ALA A 698 -5.06 -13.14 -26.81
N GLY A 699 -5.41 -12.98 -25.53
CA GLY A 699 -6.08 -11.79 -24.97
C GLY A 699 -5.21 -10.90 -24.07
N LEU A 700 -3.88 -11.13 -24.01
CA LEU A 700 -2.96 -10.39 -23.12
C LEU A 700 -2.21 -9.24 -23.78
#